data_AF-A0A3S0BHG3-F1
#
_entry.id   AF-A0A3S0BHG3-F1
#
_cell.length_a   1.000
_cell.length_b   1.000
_cell.length_c   1.000
_cell.angle_alpha   90.00
_cell.angle_beta   90.00
_cell.angle_gamma   90.00
#
_symmetry.space_group_name_H-M   'P 1'
#
loop_
_entity.id
_entity.type
_entity.pdbx_description
1 polymer ?
#
loop_
_entity_poly.entity_id
_entity_poly.type
_entity_poly.pdbx_seq_one_letter_code
_entity_poly.pdbx_strand_id
1 'polypeptide(L)'
;MSCKYTYNNKEYSYEELLEELGNTKAKEIKNIKSTKEKIHDSLKIMEKIYSRSKNKTLLSNIRQLQNDLNFANDIDLFVSLLNNGNKYLEQVYKRINSIKSLMNELPFYKLDNQTKQDIVHQLNEAMSFIQAFNILNELETISTYQDYKDIDKKVLSDTLYYKREIHKDYVDLTYDIISDWIYDESLESRIVSKDGELGGLLSRESLKEQLKLGVVDINVFEKLLGASISSSDPIQGLVASKVKELLEQARMKDFNTEKTLMYEYSKKSGNKDNPSEFNAPYLRDILSYEEVPVLDEKGKQIIDKDGAPLYEYKYVKRKGIITDFNYDLFYKTKREFFEKIGENPGVFSLFYSDWAKKVAQFFKIHTQIINPEQLIAEKRRNSTPSEFKNWLHSNTAEIENYEYDDTTSYDEMLRNNPNAVITEEFIQENDLPSSYEPSSSFFIFTGEFTSPSEIYRNKEFSKLYKTDSYFKELYDTYKNSNTVLGNSGLLMGMLPQVYKGGLDKLFDAGLSIKEQKNNVINYLDANWGVRSTDNQLGILKLDGSEHKNVPVFYTSLIEPSQVSLDLLQSILLFSKMSNSFNVLSRNEGYISILSDILEGNNGLEARKNATQKVNSVKGLLNKVIPASTNNSNEQLMSFINAVFYGEEEYKSTIKDISLNKISNNIIKYNAIITLSGNLISMFNNSIWGNYSSFNEAMAGLYFTGSNWAKAQGKYTANIPEFFLDLGRTHNQSLITQLIDYFDAIQGEYKNEYGHNVSGNTAKKLFQSDALFFCTNSAEHQIQTISLLAMMDNYKVKLNGEYVPLFEIFYKNDRGILSIKEGAEFTEKDRYNFMNRLHAVNKKLHGNYNKFDRALLQRHWFGKLIIQFRKYIYTSYVRKFGSKHIDVELQDITSGYISGAFSTLFSLLKQSIIEKQGNFISNLKNLDKEDKANFYRTSTDLVFLGALLTLGMLLANAKDDDDDDFLVNHLLLQQRRVKGDLLFFFGTDLYKLLDTPIPAMKSNFLIIDALTQVVSDIFPTNNGEKSWFEHEKYKINSKYHKKGDIKLNYKLKRILPWYHTYQMFVNPELQANVFYKPLGR
;
A
#
# COMPACT_ATOMS: atom_id res chain seq x y z
N MET A 1 13.59 -73.97 30.85
CA MET A 1 12.74 -72.81 31.19
C MET A 1 13.21 -71.67 30.30
N SER A 2 12.45 -71.28 29.27
CA SER A 2 12.74 -70.04 28.54
C SER A 2 12.14 -68.89 29.32
N CYS A 3 12.97 -67.98 29.83
CA CYS A 3 12.48 -66.75 30.45
C CYS A 3 11.84 -65.89 29.37
N LYS A 4 10.55 -65.58 29.54
CA LYS A 4 9.84 -64.59 28.75
C LYS A 4 9.86 -63.26 29.51
N TYR A 5 10.11 -62.18 28.78
CA TYR A 5 10.20 -60.82 29.28
C TYR A 5 8.98 -60.04 28.82
N THR A 6 8.33 -59.32 29.73
CA THR A 6 7.15 -58.52 29.39
C THR A 6 7.55 -57.08 29.11
N TYR A 7 7.19 -56.55 27.95
CA TYR A 7 7.40 -55.15 27.55
C TYR A 7 6.14 -54.65 26.82
N ASN A 8 5.66 -53.43 27.09
CA ASN A 8 4.38 -52.90 26.55
C ASN A 8 3.20 -53.89 26.61
N ASN A 9 3.03 -54.59 27.74
CA ASN A 9 1.98 -55.60 27.98
C ASN A 9 1.97 -56.79 27.00
N LYS A 10 3.08 -57.09 26.33
CA LYS A 10 3.29 -58.31 25.54
C LYS A 10 4.52 -59.07 26.03
N GLU A 11 4.47 -60.40 25.95
CA GLU A 11 5.61 -61.26 26.30
C GLU A 11 6.50 -61.50 25.09
N TYR A 12 7.79 -61.26 25.26
CA TYR A 12 8.84 -61.47 24.27
C TYR A 12 9.85 -62.51 24.81
N SER A 13 10.47 -63.30 23.93
CA SER A 13 11.74 -63.95 24.26
C SER A 13 12.86 -62.90 24.38
N TYR A 14 14.01 -63.28 24.95
CA TYR A 14 15.15 -62.36 25.09
C TYR A 14 15.62 -61.78 23.75
N GLU A 15 15.63 -62.60 22.70
CA GLU A 15 16.04 -62.21 21.35
C GLU A 15 15.01 -61.29 20.68
N GLU A 16 13.71 -61.58 20.81
CA GLU A 16 12.63 -60.72 20.30
C GLU A 16 12.57 -59.37 21.03
N LEU A 17 12.87 -59.35 22.33
CA LEU A 17 12.94 -58.11 23.12
C LEU A 17 14.11 -57.23 22.65
N LEU A 18 15.28 -57.82 22.39
CA LEU A 18 16.44 -57.09 21.89
C LEU A 18 16.20 -56.53 20.47
N GLU A 19 15.48 -57.24 19.62
CA GLU A 19 15.10 -56.78 18.28
C GLU A 19 14.04 -55.66 18.33
N GLU A 20 13.04 -55.78 19.20
CA GLU A 20 12.02 -54.73 19.41
C GLU A 20 12.64 -53.45 20.01
N LEU A 21 13.53 -53.59 20.99
CA LEU A 21 14.30 -52.46 21.55
C LEU A 21 15.26 -51.84 20.52
N GLY A 22 15.87 -52.66 19.66
CA GLY A 22 16.72 -52.22 18.55
C GLY A 22 15.95 -51.45 17.48
N ASN A 23 14.76 -51.91 17.10
CA ASN A 23 13.86 -51.24 16.15
C ASN A 23 13.30 -49.93 16.72
N THR A 24 13.01 -49.90 18.03
CA THR A 24 12.57 -48.70 18.74
C THR A 24 13.67 -47.64 18.75
N LYS A 25 14.92 -48.01 19.10
CA LYS A 25 16.09 -47.13 19.00
C LYS A 25 16.37 -46.64 17.58
N ALA A 26 16.23 -47.49 16.57
CA ALA A 26 16.42 -47.09 15.18
C ALA A 26 15.35 -46.08 14.70
N LYS A 27 14.10 -46.23 15.18
CA LYS A 27 13.00 -45.29 14.92
C LYS A 27 13.20 -43.96 15.66
N GLU A 28 13.74 -44.00 16.88
CA GLU A 28 14.14 -42.82 17.66
C GLU A 28 15.26 -42.04 16.97
N ILE A 29 16.34 -42.71 16.53
CA ILE A 29 17.45 -42.08 15.78
C ILE A 29 16.93 -41.45 14.47
N LYS A 30 16.00 -42.12 13.78
CA LYS A 30 15.38 -41.59 12.56
C LYS A 30 14.52 -40.35 12.83
N ASN A 31 13.77 -40.33 13.93
CA ASN A 31 12.97 -39.17 14.33
C ASN A 31 13.87 -38.00 14.76
N ILE A 32 14.92 -38.25 15.56
CA ILE A 32 15.91 -37.23 15.96
C ILE A 32 16.60 -36.64 14.73
N LYS A 33 17.00 -37.49 13.76
CA LYS A 33 17.61 -37.04 12.50
C LYS A 33 16.64 -36.21 11.64
N SER A 34 15.37 -36.60 11.54
CA SER A 34 14.35 -35.82 10.84
C SER A 34 14.09 -34.47 11.52
N THR A 35 14.04 -34.45 12.86
CA THR A 35 13.91 -33.20 13.62
C THR A 35 15.15 -32.31 13.46
N LYS A 36 16.36 -32.88 13.44
CA LYS A 36 17.61 -32.16 13.17
C LYS A 36 17.59 -31.48 11.79
N GLU A 37 17.14 -32.20 10.76
CA GLU A 37 16.99 -31.65 9.39
C GLU A 37 15.99 -30.49 9.38
N LYS A 38 14.83 -30.63 10.03
CA LYS A 38 13.84 -29.55 10.15
C LYS A 38 14.36 -28.33 10.93
N ILE A 39 15.12 -28.55 12.02
CA ILE A 39 15.76 -27.47 12.81
C ILE A 39 16.81 -26.74 11.97
N HIS A 40 17.62 -27.48 11.21
CA HIS A 40 18.61 -26.91 10.30
C HIS A 40 17.98 -26.07 9.20
N ASP A 41 16.93 -26.60 8.55
CA ASP A 41 16.17 -25.87 7.53
C ASP A 41 15.50 -24.62 8.12
N SER A 42 15.01 -24.72 9.36
CA SER A 42 14.46 -23.57 10.09
C SER A 42 15.53 -22.52 10.37
N LEU A 43 16.71 -22.91 10.84
CA LEU A 43 17.81 -21.97 11.08
C LEU A 43 18.33 -21.34 9.78
N LYS A 44 18.30 -22.04 8.65
CA LYS A 44 18.58 -21.45 7.32
C LYS A 44 17.54 -20.44 6.89
N ILE A 45 16.25 -20.74 7.10
CA ILE A 45 15.17 -19.79 6.85
C ILE A 45 15.34 -18.55 7.75
N MET A 46 15.62 -18.75 9.03
CA MET A 46 15.91 -17.66 9.97
C MET A 46 17.12 -16.83 9.54
N GLU A 47 18.24 -17.46 9.18
CA GLU A 47 19.41 -16.74 8.71
C GLU A 47 19.08 -15.90 7.46
N LYS A 48 18.27 -16.43 6.53
CA LYS A 48 17.80 -15.69 5.36
C LYS A 48 16.87 -14.51 5.73
N ILE A 49 16.03 -14.67 6.74
CA ILE A 49 15.16 -13.60 7.28
C ILE A 49 16.03 -12.51 7.95
N TYR A 50 16.89 -12.91 8.87
CA TYR A 50 17.67 -12.01 9.72
C TYR A 50 18.94 -11.45 9.06
N SER A 51 19.44 -12.06 7.97
CA SER A 51 20.52 -11.49 7.15
C SER A 51 20.15 -10.19 6.45
N ARG A 52 18.85 -9.95 6.29
CA ARG A 52 18.28 -8.68 5.82
C ARG A 52 17.86 -7.76 6.97
N SER A 53 17.83 -8.26 8.21
CA SER A 53 17.56 -7.45 9.41
C SER A 53 18.81 -6.70 9.87
N LYS A 54 18.64 -5.60 10.62
CA LYS A 54 19.77 -4.85 11.19
C LYS A 54 20.41 -5.52 12.42
N ASN A 55 19.87 -6.63 12.92
CA ASN A 55 20.34 -7.27 14.16
C ASN A 55 21.45 -8.29 13.87
N LYS A 56 22.70 -7.80 13.79
CA LYS A 56 23.89 -8.62 13.49
C LYS A 56 24.21 -9.64 14.59
N THR A 57 23.88 -9.36 15.85
CA THR A 57 24.11 -10.28 16.97
C THR A 57 23.24 -11.52 16.85
N LEU A 58 21.94 -11.35 16.58
CA LEU A 58 21.03 -12.47 16.36
C LEU A 58 21.44 -13.30 15.14
N LEU A 59 21.87 -12.65 14.05
CA LEU A 59 22.37 -13.33 12.87
C LEU A 59 23.66 -14.14 13.15
N SER A 60 24.59 -13.56 13.92
CA SER A 60 25.81 -14.23 14.35
C SER A 60 25.50 -15.46 15.20
N ASN A 61 24.56 -15.32 16.15
CA ASN A 61 24.07 -16.42 16.97
C ASN A 61 23.39 -17.51 16.12
N ILE A 62 22.57 -17.15 15.13
CA ILE A 62 21.94 -18.11 14.21
C ILE A 62 23.00 -18.87 13.40
N ARG A 63 24.00 -18.17 12.87
CA ARG A 63 25.11 -18.78 12.12
C ARG A 63 25.97 -19.69 12.99
N GLN A 64 26.22 -19.27 14.22
CA GLN A 64 26.92 -20.09 15.20
C GLN A 64 26.13 -21.36 15.52
N LEU A 65 24.81 -21.25 15.74
CA LEU A 65 23.93 -22.40 15.94
C LEU A 65 23.92 -23.35 14.73
N GLN A 66 23.89 -22.83 13.50
CA GLN A 66 24.01 -23.64 12.28
C GLN A 66 25.37 -24.35 12.18
N ASN A 67 26.46 -23.66 12.53
CA ASN A 67 27.80 -24.24 12.56
C ASN A 67 27.88 -25.34 13.62
N ASP A 68 27.41 -25.10 14.84
CA ASP A 68 27.35 -26.07 15.92
C ASP A 68 26.52 -27.32 15.52
N LEU A 69 25.41 -27.12 14.78
CA LEU A 69 24.59 -28.20 14.21
C LEU A 69 25.33 -29.10 13.22
N ASN A 70 26.29 -28.55 12.48
CA ASN A 70 27.09 -29.30 11.51
C ASN A 70 28.19 -30.16 12.18
N PHE A 71 28.63 -29.84 13.41
CA PHE A 71 29.81 -30.45 14.04
C PHE A 71 29.54 -31.42 15.21
N ALA A 72 28.30 -31.61 15.67
CA ALA A 72 28.04 -32.39 16.90
C ALA A 72 27.24 -33.70 16.74
N ASN A 73 27.52 -34.65 17.65
CA ASN A 73 26.97 -36.01 17.71
C ASN A 73 25.74 -36.11 18.67
N ASP A 74 24.56 -35.94 18.09
CA ASP A 74 23.18 -36.37 18.42
C ASP A 74 22.41 -36.09 19.74
N ILE A 75 22.95 -35.91 20.95
CA ILE A 75 22.10 -35.61 22.16
C ILE A 75 22.58 -34.41 22.98
N ASP A 76 23.88 -34.33 23.28
CA ASP A 76 24.45 -33.21 24.06
C ASP A 76 24.29 -31.84 23.34
N LEU A 77 24.24 -31.88 22.01
CA LEU A 77 23.96 -30.72 21.15
C LEU A 77 22.53 -30.19 21.33
N PHE A 78 21.55 -31.10 21.44
CA PHE A 78 20.15 -30.73 21.59
C PHE A 78 19.90 -30.07 22.95
N VAL A 79 20.55 -30.57 24.00
CA VAL A 79 20.55 -29.97 25.34
C VAL A 79 21.26 -28.61 25.33
N SER A 80 22.36 -28.45 24.60
CA SER A 80 23.04 -27.15 24.41
C SER A 80 22.16 -26.12 23.69
N LEU A 81 21.48 -26.54 22.61
CA LEU A 81 20.52 -25.72 21.86
C LEU A 81 19.35 -25.26 22.76
N LEU A 82 18.76 -26.18 23.53
CA LEU A 82 17.68 -25.84 24.47
C LEU A 82 18.17 -24.96 25.62
N ASN A 83 19.37 -25.18 26.15
CA ASN A 83 19.94 -24.35 27.21
C ASN A 83 20.23 -22.92 26.73
N ASN A 84 20.77 -22.77 25.52
CA ASN A 84 20.97 -21.47 24.90
C ASN A 84 19.62 -20.81 24.60
N GLY A 85 18.67 -21.55 24.01
CA GLY A 85 17.29 -21.11 23.77
C GLY A 85 16.59 -20.64 25.05
N ASN A 86 16.72 -21.38 26.15
CA ASN A 86 16.16 -21.04 27.45
C ASN A 86 16.75 -19.75 28.02
N LYS A 87 18.06 -19.52 27.92
CA LYS A 87 18.67 -18.26 28.36
C LYS A 87 18.09 -17.07 27.61
N TYR A 88 17.90 -17.21 26.29
CA TYR A 88 17.27 -16.17 25.48
C TYR A 88 15.78 -16.01 25.80
N LEU A 89 15.01 -17.10 25.94
CA LEU A 89 13.61 -17.05 26.35
C LEU A 89 13.44 -16.41 27.72
N GLU A 90 14.32 -16.70 28.67
CA GLU A 90 14.32 -16.06 29.99
C GLU A 90 14.60 -14.55 29.89
N GLN A 91 15.54 -14.13 29.05
CA GLN A 91 15.80 -12.70 28.79
C GLN A 91 14.58 -12.01 28.16
N VAL A 92 13.95 -12.65 27.17
CA VAL A 92 12.72 -12.16 26.53
C VAL A 92 11.60 -12.07 27.55
N TYR A 93 11.44 -13.08 28.41
CA TYR A 93 10.45 -13.10 29.48
C TYR A 93 10.65 -11.96 30.49
N LYS A 94 11.89 -11.72 30.94
CA LYS A 94 12.23 -10.57 31.81
C LYS A 94 11.92 -9.23 31.14
N ARG A 95 12.19 -9.11 29.84
CA ARG A 95 11.90 -7.91 29.03
C ARG A 95 10.39 -7.66 28.94
N ILE A 96 9.59 -8.68 28.62
CA ILE A 96 8.12 -8.56 28.60
C ILE A 96 7.55 -8.22 29.98
N ASN A 97 8.04 -8.84 31.05
CA ASN A 97 7.61 -8.50 32.41
C ASN A 97 7.94 -7.06 32.78
N SER A 98 9.07 -6.52 32.31
CA SER A 98 9.43 -5.12 32.51
C SER A 98 8.46 -4.18 31.78
N ILE A 99 8.09 -4.51 30.53
CA ILE A 99 7.06 -3.79 29.77
C ILE A 99 5.72 -3.84 30.50
N LYS A 100 5.32 -5.01 31.01
CA LYS A 100 4.08 -5.19 31.76
C LYS A 100 4.06 -4.36 33.05
N SER A 101 5.17 -4.33 33.79
CA SER A 101 5.32 -3.48 34.97
C SER A 101 5.17 -2.00 34.62
N LEU A 102 5.85 -1.55 33.57
CA LEU A 102 5.75 -0.16 33.08
C LEU A 102 4.30 0.19 32.70
N MET A 103 3.62 -0.69 31.97
CA MET A 103 2.23 -0.47 31.55
C MET A 103 1.22 -0.53 32.70
N ASN A 104 1.54 -1.22 33.80
CA ASN A 104 0.75 -1.21 35.03
C ASN A 104 0.91 0.10 35.82
N GLU A 105 2.11 0.69 35.81
CA GLU A 105 2.39 1.97 36.46
C GLU A 105 1.82 3.15 35.67
N LEU A 106 2.01 3.13 34.35
CA LEU A 106 1.57 4.17 33.44
C LEU A 106 0.92 3.52 32.20
N PRO A 107 -0.39 3.72 31.97
CA PRO A 107 -1.07 3.07 30.86
C PRO A 107 -0.48 3.52 29.52
N PHE A 108 -0.47 2.61 28.54
CA PHE A 108 0.20 2.80 27.25
C PHE A 108 -0.09 4.16 26.61
N TYR A 109 -1.34 4.62 26.64
CA TYR A 109 -1.75 5.89 26.03
C TYR A 109 -1.06 7.14 26.58
N LYS A 110 -0.55 7.10 27.82
CA LYS A 110 0.19 8.20 28.47
C LYS A 110 1.69 8.16 28.20
N LEU A 111 2.21 7.09 27.59
CA LEU A 111 3.61 7.00 27.21
C LEU A 111 3.89 7.95 26.05
N ASP A 112 5.11 8.47 25.99
CA ASP A 112 5.57 9.23 24.83
C ASP A 112 5.71 8.31 23.59
N ASN A 113 5.67 8.91 22.41
CA ASN A 113 5.70 8.17 21.15
C ASN A 113 6.96 7.32 21.00
N GLN A 114 8.10 7.73 21.58
CA GLN A 114 9.33 6.97 21.49
C GLN A 114 9.20 5.68 22.30
N THR A 115 8.83 5.79 23.58
CA THR A 115 8.60 4.63 24.44
C THR A 115 7.53 3.68 23.88
N LYS A 116 6.46 4.20 23.27
CA LYS A 116 5.43 3.38 22.59
C LYS A 116 6.03 2.52 21.47
N GLN A 117 6.83 3.14 20.61
CA GLN A 117 7.48 2.46 19.49
C GLN A 117 8.49 1.43 19.97
N ASP A 118 9.23 1.74 21.05
CA ASP A 118 10.15 0.81 21.67
C ASP A 118 9.43 -0.46 22.06
N ILE A 119 8.36 -0.35 22.88
CA ILE A 119 7.56 -1.46 23.38
C ILE A 119 7.07 -2.33 22.22
N VAL A 120 6.51 -1.72 21.18
CA VAL A 120 6.00 -2.42 19.99
C VAL A 120 7.11 -3.19 19.29
N HIS A 121 8.29 -2.58 19.13
CA HIS A 121 9.44 -3.25 18.55
C HIS A 121 9.91 -4.43 19.42
N GLN A 122 10.02 -4.25 20.73
CA GLN A 122 10.43 -5.31 21.66
C GLN A 122 9.48 -6.52 21.60
N LEU A 123 8.16 -6.26 21.50
CA LEU A 123 7.15 -7.29 21.42
C LEU A 123 7.19 -8.03 20.08
N ASN A 124 7.40 -7.34 18.96
CA ASN A 124 7.56 -7.99 17.66
C ASN A 124 8.83 -8.84 17.59
N GLU A 125 9.95 -8.36 18.16
CA GLU A 125 11.17 -9.17 18.31
C GLU A 125 10.91 -10.41 19.16
N ALA A 126 10.22 -10.25 20.29
CA ALA A 126 9.85 -11.35 21.17
C ALA A 126 8.98 -12.38 20.46
N MET A 127 7.97 -11.96 19.70
CA MET A 127 7.08 -12.85 18.97
C MET A 127 7.80 -13.57 17.82
N SER A 128 8.61 -12.86 17.04
CA SER A 128 9.43 -13.45 15.98
C SER A 128 10.39 -14.50 16.54
N PHE A 129 10.95 -14.23 17.72
CA PHE A 129 11.77 -15.18 18.45
C PHE A 129 10.94 -16.39 18.91
N ILE A 130 9.80 -16.21 19.59
CA ILE A 130 8.92 -17.32 20.01
C ILE A 130 8.53 -18.21 18.82
N GLN A 131 8.15 -17.61 17.69
CA GLN A 131 7.76 -18.33 16.47
C GLN A 131 8.91 -19.20 15.94
N ALA A 132 10.16 -18.75 16.06
CA ALA A 132 11.33 -19.56 15.72
C ALA A 132 11.45 -20.84 16.56
N PHE A 133 10.99 -20.83 17.81
CA PHE A 133 10.95 -22.00 18.69
C PHE A 133 9.65 -22.82 18.56
N ASN A 134 8.76 -22.53 17.60
CA ASN A 134 7.57 -23.34 17.35
C ASN A 134 7.89 -24.76 16.87
N ILE A 135 9.01 -24.96 16.20
CA ILE A 135 9.48 -26.29 15.79
C ILE A 135 9.70 -27.22 16.98
N LEU A 136 10.01 -26.68 18.17
CA LEU A 136 10.19 -27.48 19.38
C LEU A 136 8.88 -28.04 19.94
N ASN A 137 7.71 -27.57 19.50
CA ASN A 137 6.43 -28.16 19.90
C ASN A 137 6.29 -29.60 19.39
N GLU A 138 6.96 -29.96 18.29
CA GLU A 138 6.99 -31.35 17.81
C GLU A 138 7.63 -32.30 18.85
N LEU A 139 8.49 -31.77 19.73
CA LEU A 139 9.22 -32.54 20.75
C LEU A 139 8.40 -32.79 22.01
N GLU A 140 7.32 -32.03 22.23
CA GLU A 140 6.37 -32.27 23.32
C GLU A 140 5.81 -33.70 23.24
N THR A 141 5.58 -34.19 22.02
CA THR A 141 5.13 -35.57 21.75
C THR A 141 6.19 -36.63 22.05
N ILE A 142 7.48 -36.28 21.98
CA ILE A 142 8.63 -37.18 22.20
C ILE A 142 8.97 -37.28 23.68
N SER A 143 8.69 -36.23 24.47
CA SER A 143 9.02 -36.15 25.91
C SER A 143 8.32 -37.18 26.82
N THR A 144 7.38 -37.96 26.28
CA THR A 144 6.66 -39.04 26.98
C THR A 144 7.45 -40.36 27.08
N TYR A 145 8.63 -40.48 26.46
CA TYR A 145 9.44 -41.72 26.45
C TYR A 145 10.48 -41.78 27.59
N GLN A 146 10.69 -42.99 28.14
CA GLN A 146 11.30 -43.25 29.46
C GLN A 146 12.80 -42.93 29.62
N ASP A 147 13.56 -42.73 28.53
CA ASP A 147 15.03 -42.61 28.59
C ASP A 147 15.59 -41.17 28.53
N TYR A 148 14.74 -40.13 28.59
CA TYR A 148 15.19 -38.75 28.82
C TYR A 148 15.59 -38.56 30.30
N LYS A 149 16.88 -38.23 30.58
CA LYS A 149 17.36 -37.95 31.96
C LYS A 149 16.56 -36.80 32.58
N ASP A 150 16.46 -36.76 33.91
CA ASP A 150 15.66 -35.76 34.64
C ASP A 150 16.06 -34.29 34.34
N ILE A 151 17.35 -34.05 34.03
CA ILE A 151 17.87 -32.73 33.63
C ILE A 151 17.29 -32.30 32.27
N ASP A 152 17.11 -33.23 31.33
CA ASP A 152 16.66 -32.94 29.96
C ASP A 152 15.15 -32.64 29.92
N LYS A 153 14.35 -33.32 30.78
CA LYS A 153 12.92 -33.01 30.97
C LYS A 153 12.71 -31.64 31.60
N LYS A 154 13.56 -31.25 32.54
CA LYS A 154 13.50 -29.93 33.18
C LYS A 154 13.79 -28.82 32.18
N VAL A 155 14.86 -28.93 31.39
CA VAL A 155 15.25 -27.93 30.38
C VAL A 155 14.14 -27.75 29.33
N LEU A 156 13.54 -28.85 28.83
CA LEU A 156 12.41 -28.77 27.91
C LEU A 156 11.15 -28.19 28.56
N SER A 157 10.82 -28.58 29.80
CA SER A 157 9.70 -28.01 30.56
C SER A 157 9.87 -26.52 30.79
N ASP A 158 11.07 -26.05 31.12
CA ASP A 158 11.39 -24.63 31.29
C ASP A 158 11.22 -23.89 29.96
N THR A 159 11.64 -24.50 28.84
CA THR A 159 11.43 -23.95 27.47
C THR A 159 9.95 -23.74 27.19
N LEU A 160 9.14 -24.77 27.41
CA LEU A 160 7.69 -24.74 27.18
C LEU A 160 6.98 -23.78 28.13
N TYR A 161 7.44 -23.69 29.38
CA TYR A 161 6.93 -22.74 30.37
C TYR A 161 7.18 -21.30 29.93
N TYR A 162 8.44 -20.91 29.67
CA TYR A 162 8.77 -19.55 29.24
C TYR A 162 8.02 -19.18 27.97
N LYS A 163 8.02 -20.08 26.98
CA LYS A 163 7.26 -19.87 25.74
C LYS A 163 5.78 -19.57 26.01
N ARG A 164 5.13 -20.36 26.86
CA ARG A 164 3.71 -20.20 27.20
C ARG A 164 3.43 -18.88 27.90
N GLU A 165 4.26 -18.52 28.89
CA GLU A 165 4.08 -17.27 29.64
C GLU A 165 4.39 -16.03 28.78
N ILE A 166 5.50 -16.03 28.03
CA ILE A 166 5.83 -14.94 27.09
C ILE A 166 4.69 -14.76 26.08
N HIS A 167 4.17 -15.85 25.52
CA HIS A 167 3.08 -15.79 24.57
C HIS A 167 1.79 -15.27 25.20
N LYS A 168 1.44 -15.72 26.41
CA LYS A 168 0.26 -15.22 27.15
C LYS A 168 0.36 -13.72 27.42
N ASP A 169 1.50 -13.26 27.93
CA ASP A 169 1.73 -11.85 28.23
C ASP A 169 1.78 -11.01 26.95
N TYR A 170 2.37 -11.53 25.86
CA TYR A 170 2.31 -10.90 24.54
C TYR A 170 0.87 -10.66 24.12
N VAL A 171 0.01 -11.69 24.17
CA VAL A 171 -1.41 -11.56 23.79
C VAL A 171 -2.12 -10.49 24.61
N ASP A 172 -1.97 -10.49 25.93
CA ASP A 172 -2.63 -9.51 26.79
C ASP A 172 -2.18 -8.07 26.49
N LEU A 173 -0.87 -7.84 26.31
CA LEU A 173 -0.30 -6.53 26.01
C LEU A 173 -0.70 -6.02 24.61
N THR A 174 -0.78 -6.92 23.63
CA THR A 174 -1.09 -6.55 22.23
C THR A 174 -2.48 -5.94 22.08
N TYR A 175 -3.48 -6.39 22.86
CA TYR A 175 -4.82 -5.79 22.82
C TYR A 175 -4.83 -4.34 23.33
N ASP A 176 -4.07 -4.04 24.39
CA ASP A 176 -3.94 -2.67 24.91
C ASP A 176 -3.25 -1.75 23.90
N ILE A 177 -2.20 -2.25 23.27
CA ILE A 177 -1.42 -1.50 22.28
C ILE A 177 -2.25 -1.18 21.04
N ILE A 178 -2.93 -2.17 20.47
CA ILE A 178 -3.71 -1.97 19.24
C ILE A 178 -4.96 -1.13 19.52
N SER A 179 -5.65 -1.36 20.63
CA SER A 179 -6.81 -0.52 20.99
C SER A 179 -6.43 0.94 21.18
N ASP A 180 -5.27 1.26 21.78
CA ASP A 180 -4.79 2.64 21.86
C ASP A 180 -4.35 3.20 20.50
N TRP A 181 -3.67 2.40 19.69
CA TRP A 181 -3.16 2.84 18.38
C TRP A 181 -4.27 3.25 17.41
N ILE A 182 -5.40 2.54 17.42
CA ILE A 182 -6.56 2.83 16.54
C ILE A 182 -7.58 3.78 17.16
N TYR A 183 -7.46 4.11 18.44
CA TYR A 183 -8.42 4.95 19.15
C TYR A 183 -8.41 6.40 18.64
N ASP A 184 -9.61 6.98 18.46
CA ASP A 184 -9.80 8.38 18.08
C ASP A 184 -10.83 9.07 19.00
N GLU A 185 -10.31 9.87 19.93
CA GLU A 185 -11.11 10.67 20.88
C GLU A 185 -12.08 11.64 20.18
N SER A 186 -11.72 12.14 19.00
CA SER A 186 -12.58 13.07 18.25
C SER A 186 -13.78 12.38 17.63
N LEU A 187 -13.64 11.09 17.29
CA LEU A 187 -14.73 10.28 16.78
C LEU A 187 -15.69 9.89 17.91
N GLU A 188 -15.16 9.44 19.06
CA GLU A 188 -15.95 9.08 20.24
C GLU A 188 -16.84 10.25 20.70
N SER A 189 -16.26 11.45 20.85
CA SER A 189 -16.99 12.65 21.27
C SER A 189 -18.06 13.12 20.28
N ARG A 190 -17.89 12.85 18.98
CA ARG A 190 -18.85 13.24 17.93
C ARG A 190 -20.03 12.28 17.78
N ILE A 191 -19.82 11.00 18.06
CA ILE A 191 -20.78 9.91 17.81
C ILE A 191 -21.64 9.59 19.04
N VAL A 192 -21.59 10.44 20.07
CA VAL A 192 -22.50 10.34 21.23
C VAL A 192 -23.94 10.58 20.76
N SER A 193 -24.70 9.50 20.57
CA SER A 193 -26.14 9.58 20.31
C SER A 193 -26.86 10.14 21.54
N LYS A 194 -28.09 10.67 21.35
CA LYS A 194 -28.97 11.08 22.47
C LYS A 194 -29.15 10.01 23.56
N ASP A 195 -28.91 8.74 23.23
CA ASP A 195 -29.06 7.58 24.11
C ASP A 195 -27.72 7.03 24.64
N GLY A 196 -26.56 7.58 24.23
CA GLY A 196 -25.23 7.16 24.69
C GLY A 196 -24.74 5.76 24.24
N GLU A 197 -25.62 4.92 23.68
CA GLU A 197 -25.33 3.51 23.40
C GLU A 197 -24.26 3.28 22.29
N LEU A 198 -24.19 4.13 21.27
CA LEU A 198 -23.24 3.97 20.14
C LEU A 198 -21.86 4.58 20.42
N GLY A 199 -21.79 5.65 21.24
CA GLY A 199 -20.51 6.25 21.64
C GLY A 199 -19.67 5.29 22.50
N GLY A 200 -20.32 4.49 23.35
CA GLY A 200 -19.66 3.45 24.14
C GLY A 200 -19.05 2.29 23.33
N LEU A 201 -19.36 2.17 22.02
CA LEU A 201 -18.73 1.17 21.16
C LEU A 201 -17.33 1.57 20.68
N LEU A 202 -16.95 2.84 20.83
CA LEU A 202 -15.66 3.37 20.37
C LEU A 202 -14.70 3.70 21.52
N SER A 203 -15.09 3.47 22.78
CA SER A 203 -14.20 3.66 23.92
C SER A 203 -13.04 2.67 23.87
N ARG A 204 -11.89 3.03 24.47
CA ARG A 204 -10.71 2.17 24.52
C ARG A 204 -11.03 0.78 25.08
N GLU A 205 -11.80 0.70 26.16
CA GLU A 205 -12.20 -0.57 26.77
C GLU A 205 -13.07 -1.42 25.82
N SER A 206 -14.00 -0.77 25.10
CA SER A 206 -14.88 -1.45 24.15
C SER A 206 -14.12 -1.97 22.93
N LEU A 207 -13.18 -1.19 22.40
CA LEU A 207 -12.30 -1.62 21.31
C LEU A 207 -11.43 -2.82 21.73
N LYS A 208 -10.88 -2.78 22.95
CA LYS A 208 -10.13 -3.89 23.53
C LYS A 208 -10.98 -5.17 23.62
N GLU A 209 -12.20 -5.07 24.12
CA GLU A 209 -13.11 -6.23 24.20
C GLU A 209 -13.54 -6.73 22.82
N GLN A 210 -13.77 -5.86 21.84
CA GLN A 210 -14.07 -6.24 20.46
C GLN A 210 -12.90 -7.01 19.81
N LEU A 211 -11.65 -6.58 20.02
CA LEU A 211 -10.47 -7.29 19.54
C LEU A 211 -10.35 -8.69 20.19
N LYS A 212 -10.67 -8.84 21.47
CA LYS A 212 -10.64 -10.12 22.20
C LYS A 212 -11.75 -11.07 21.73
N LEU A 213 -13.00 -10.62 21.79
CA LEU A 213 -14.19 -11.45 21.58
C LEU A 213 -14.38 -11.83 20.10
N GLY A 214 -13.88 -11.02 19.17
CA GLY A 214 -14.03 -11.23 17.74
C GLY A 214 -15.11 -10.33 17.14
N VAL A 215 -14.83 -9.90 15.92
CA VAL A 215 -15.48 -8.82 15.18
C VAL A 215 -16.92 -9.14 14.75
N VAL A 216 -17.76 -8.12 14.56
CA VAL A 216 -19.05 -8.22 13.85
C VAL A 216 -18.79 -8.73 12.42
N ASP A 217 -19.18 -9.97 12.13
CA ASP A 217 -18.95 -10.52 10.79
C ASP A 217 -19.73 -9.72 9.73
N ILE A 218 -19.03 -9.24 8.73
CA ILE A 218 -19.62 -8.55 7.57
C ILE A 218 -20.17 -9.59 6.60
N ASN A 219 -21.18 -9.21 5.82
CA ASN A 219 -21.71 -10.09 4.79
C ASN A 219 -20.74 -10.22 3.60
N VAL A 220 -20.88 -11.30 2.81
CA VAL A 220 -20.02 -11.59 1.65
C VAL A 220 -20.05 -10.48 0.60
N PHE A 221 -21.17 -9.78 0.44
CA PHE A 221 -21.30 -8.68 -0.53
C PHE A 221 -20.42 -7.48 -0.13
N GLU A 222 -20.44 -7.11 1.15
CA GLU A 222 -19.55 -6.10 1.74
C GLU A 222 -18.08 -6.52 1.72
N LYS A 223 -17.76 -7.77 2.07
CA LYS A 223 -16.40 -8.31 1.95
C LYS A 223 -15.81 -8.12 0.55
N LEU A 224 -16.59 -8.46 -0.48
CA LEU A 224 -16.10 -8.47 -1.86
C LEU A 224 -16.06 -7.08 -2.50
N LEU A 225 -17.01 -6.20 -2.18
CA LEU A 225 -17.24 -4.95 -2.90
C LEU A 225 -17.13 -3.68 -2.03
N GLY A 226 -17.15 -3.82 -0.71
CA GLY A 226 -17.04 -2.73 0.25
C GLY A 226 -15.61 -2.21 0.43
N ALA A 227 -15.52 -1.02 1.03
CA ALA A 227 -14.27 -0.39 1.41
C ALA A 227 -14.07 -0.53 2.92
N SER A 228 -12.86 -0.91 3.35
CA SER A 228 -12.58 -1.15 4.78
C SER A 228 -12.85 0.07 5.66
N ILE A 229 -12.56 1.29 5.18
CA ILE A 229 -12.75 2.52 5.96
C ILE A 229 -14.21 2.90 6.23
N SER A 230 -15.14 2.37 5.41
CA SER A 230 -16.58 2.60 5.53
C SER A 230 -17.30 1.31 5.90
N SER A 231 -16.60 0.35 6.52
CA SER A 231 -17.17 -0.93 6.90
C SER A 231 -18.18 -0.77 8.04
N SER A 232 -19.15 -1.68 8.07
CA SER A 232 -20.04 -1.84 9.22
C SER A 232 -19.34 -2.39 10.47
N ASP A 233 -18.12 -2.95 10.33
CA ASP A 233 -17.22 -3.22 11.44
C ASP A 233 -16.40 -1.96 11.81
N PRO A 234 -16.58 -1.41 13.03
CA PRO A 234 -15.81 -0.25 13.48
C PRO A 234 -14.31 -0.53 13.61
N ILE A 235 -13.87 -1.75 13.95
CA ILE A 235 -12.43 -2.06 14.08
C ILE A 235 -11.73 -1.94 12.73
N GLN A 236 -12.28 -2.58 11.69
CA GLN A 236 -11.81 -2.47 10.32
C GLN A 236 -11.83 -1.01 9.82
N GLY A 237 -12.90 -0.26 10.12
CA GLY A 237 -13.00 1.17 9.81
C GLY A 237 -11.91 2.01 10.46
N LEU A 238 -11.64 1.80 11.76
CA LEU A 238 -10.63 2.51 12.53
C LEU A 238 -9.21 2.19 12.08
N VAL A 239 -8.89 0.92 11.84
CA VAL A 239 -7.57 0.54 11.29
C VAL A 239 -7.35 1.20 9.94
N ALA A 240 -8.32 1.13 9.03
CA ALA A 240 -8.21 1.79 7.74
C ALA A 240 -8.07 3.31 7.89
N SER A 241 -8.86 3.95 8.75
CA SER A 241 -8.73 5.38 9.04
C SER A 241 -7.34 5.74 9.58
N LYS A 242 -6.76 4.89 10.44
CA LYS A 242 -5.42 5.11 10.98
C LYS A 242 -4.34 5.01 9.90
N VAL A 243 -4.42 4.00 9.03
CA VAL A 243 -3.51 3.87 7.88
C VAL A 243 -3.67 5.06 6.92
N LYS A 244 -4.90 5.54 6.69
CA LYS A 244 -5.16 6.73 5.86
C LYS A 244 -4.54 7.98 6.47
N GLU A 245 -4.64 8.17 7.78
CA GLU A 245 -4.01 9.28 8.51
C GLU A 245 -2.49 9.28 8.32
N LEU A 246 -1.84 8.12 8.45
CA LEU A 246 -0.39 7.98 8.23
C LEU A 246 0.01 8.34 6.79
N LEU A 247 -0.72 7.83 5.80
CA LEU A 247 -0.48 8.15 4.39
C LEU A 247 -0.73 9.63 4.08
N GLU A 248 -1.70 10.24 4.74
CA GLU A 248 -1.99 11.66 4.60
C GLU A 248 -0.85 12.55 5.11
N GLN A 249 -0.22 12.17 6.22
CA GLN A 249 0.97 12.87 6.73
C GLN A 249 2.10 12.87 5.69
N ALA A 250 2.32 11.75 5.00
CA ALA A 250 3.26 11.67 3.89
C ALA A 250 2.81 12.53 2.69
N ARG A 251 1.53 12.43 2.29
CA ARG A 251 0.97 13.21 1.17
C ARG A 251 1.12 14.71 1.36
N MET A 252 0.96 15.21 2.59
CA MET A 252 1.11 16.64 2.86
C MET A 252 2.56 17.12 2.81
N LYS A 253 3.51 16.27 3.19
CA LYS A 253 4.93 16.55 2.96
C LYS A 253 5.23 16.58 1.47
N ASP A 254 4.64 15.68 0.69
CA ASP A 254 4.76 15.66 -0.78
C ASP A 254 4.18 16.92 -1.41
N PHE A 255 2.97 17.32 -1.00
CA PHE A 255 2.30 18.53 -1.48
C PHE A 255 3.18 19.77 -1.29
N ASN A 256 3.76 19.96 -0.10
CA ASN A 256 4.63 21.09 0.18
C ASN A 256 5.95 21.05 -0.61
N THR A 257 6.54 19.85 -0.74
CA THR A 257 7.77 19.62 -1.50
C THR A 257 7.54 19.93 -2.99
N GLU A 258 6.43 19.43 -3.55
CA GLU A 258 6.04 19.67 -4.93
C GLU A 258 5.84 21.17 -5.20
N LYS A 259 5.00 21.87 -4.42
CA LYS A 259 4.72 23.29 -4.67
C LYS A 259 5.99 24.15 -4.57
N THR A 260 6.90 23.82 -3.64
CA THR A 260 8.19 24.51 -3.48
C THR A 260 9.12 24.25 -4.66
N LEU A 261 9.29 22.98 -5.04
CA LEU A 261 10.20 22.59 -6.12
C LEU A 261 9.68 23.09 -7.49
N MET A 262 8.35 23.08 -7.71
CA MET A 262 7.71 23.65 -8.90
C MET A 262 7.89 25.16 -8.99
N TYR A 263 7.82 25.88 -7.86
CA TYR A 263 8.11 27.31 -7.82
C TYR A 263 9.55 27.60 -8.26
N GLU A 264 10.54 26.90 -7.68
CA GLU A 264 11.94 27.09 -8.08
C GLU A 264 12.21 26.64 -9.53
N TYR A 265 11.62 25.54 -9.97
CA TYR A 265 11.67 25.09 -11.37
C TYR A 265 11.09 26.12 -12.34
N SER A 266 10.00 26.80 -11.96
CA SER A 266 9.35 27.81 -12.81
C SER A 266 10.28 28.99 -13.11
N LYS A 267 11.13 29.37 -12.15
CA LYS A 267 12.11 30.48 -12.26
C LYS A 267 13.32 30.15 -13.13
N LYS A 268 13.59 28.87 -13.40
CA LYS A 268 14.76 28.46 -14.19
C LYS A 268 14.55 28.68 -15.69
N SER A 269 15.54 29.25 -16.34
CA SER A 269 15.63 29.36 -17.80
C SER A 269 16.19 28.06 -18.40
N GLY A 270 15.73 27.69 -19.60
CA GLY A 270 16.22 26.51 -20.33
C GLY A 270 15.13 25.87 -21.18
N ASN A 271 15.52 24.91 -22.01
CA ASN A 271 14.59 24.17 -22.86
C ASN A 271 13.78 23.14 -22.05
N LYS A 272 12.76 23.61 -21.33
CA LYS A 272 11.87 22.77 -20.49
C LYS A 272 11.09 21.73 -21.30
N ASP A 273 11.03 21.86 -22.63
CA ASP A 273 10.38 20.91 -23.52
C ASP A 273 11.23 19.65 -23.77
N ASN A 274 12.54 19.75 -23.52
CA ASN A 274 13.50 18.64 -23.58
C ASN A 274 14.15 18.43 -22.20
N PRO A 275 13.55 17.58 -21.34
CA PRO A 275 14.05 17.36 -19.98
C PRO A 275 15.50 16.87 -19.93
N SER A 276 15.94 16.10 -20.93
CA SER A 276 17.32 15.61 -21.01
C SER A 276 18.33 16.75 -21.23
N GLU A 277 17.97 17.74 -22.06
CA GLU A 277 18.78 18.93 -22.32
C GLU A 277 18.73 19.88 -21.12
N PHE A 278 17.53 20.14 -20.57
CA PHE A 278 17.36 20.99 -19.40
C PHE A 278 18.14 20.49 -18.18
N ASN A 279 18.16 19.18 -17.95
CA ASN A 279 18.81 18.57 -16.79
C ASN A 279 20.30 18.26 -16.99
N ALA A 280 20.83 18.36 -18.21
CA ALA A 280 22.24 18.07 -18.50
C ALA A 280 23.23 18.79 -17.56
N PRO A 281 23.03 20.07 -17.16
CA PRO A 281 23.93 20.77 -16.22
C PRO A 281 23.94 20.22 -14.80
N TYR A 282 22.98 19.36 -14.43
CA TYR A 282 22.86 18.78 -13.09
C TYR A 282 23.29 17.30 -13.05
N LEU A 283 23.71 16.75 -14.19
CA LEU A 283 24.00 15.33 -14.38
C LEU A 283 25.49 15.06 -14.57
N ARG A 284 25.95 13.92 -14.06
CA ARG A 284 27.26 13.35 -14.35
C ARG A 284 27.17 11.85 -14.62
N ASP A 285 28.24 11.30 -15.17
CA ASP A 285 28.40 9.86 -15.23
C ASP A 285 28.95 9.34 -13.90
N ILE A 286 28.45 8.18 -13.46
CA ILE A 286 28.89 7.49 -12.25
C ILE A 286 29.21 6.03 -12.54
N LEU A 287 30.12 5.44 -11.77
CA LEU A 287 30.44 4.02 -11.82
C LEU A 287 29.66 3.25 -10.75
N SER A 288 28.92 2.23 -11.17
CA SER A 288 28.15 1.38 -10.27
C SER A 288 28.60 -0.07 -10.44
N TYR A 289 28.85 -0.78 -9.33
CA TYR A 289 29.34 -2.16 -9.34
C TYR A 289 28.15 -3.12 -9.24
N GLU A 290 27.92 -3.89 -10.30
CA GLU A 290 26.65 -4.59 -10.51
C GLU A 290 26.86 -6.02 -11.00
N GLU A 291 25.94 -6.89 -10.60
CA GLU A 291 25.77 -8.21 -11.19
C GLU A 291 25.05 -8.07 -12.54
N VAL A 292 25.70 -8.50 -13.60
CA VAL A 292 25.21 -8.40 -14.98
C VAL A 292 25.20 -9.77 -15.64
N PRO A 293 24.24 -10.06 -16.54
CA PRO A 293 24.22 -11.33 -17.25
C PRO A 293 25.47 -11.48 -18.12
N VAL A 294 26.08 -12.66 -18.08
CA VAL A 294 27.16 -13.01 -19.02
C VAL A 294 26.51 -13.28 -20.37
N LEU A 295 26.92 -12.54 -21.40
CA LEU A 295 26.35 -12.63 -22.74
C LEU A 295 27.34 -13.32 -23.70
N ASP A 296 26.82 -14.11 -24.63
CA ASP A 296 27.59 -14.65 -25.76
C ASP A 296 27.90 -13.56 -26.81
N GLU A 297 28.67 -13.91 -27.84
CA GLU A 297 29.04 -13.00 -28.94
C GLU A 297 27.83 -12.45 -29.73
N LYS A 298 26.64 -13.04 -29.56
CA LYS A 298 25.38 -12.62 -30.19
C LYS A 298 24.47 -11.86 -29.22
N GLY A 299 24.94 -11.57 -28.01
CA GLY A 299 24.19 -10.84 -26.99
C GLY A 299 23.15 -11.68 -26.26
N LYS A 300 23.20 -13.01 -26.34
CA LYS A 300 22.30 -13.92 -25.64
C LYS A 300 22.89 -14.33 -24.29
N GLN A 301 22.06 -14.35 -23.25
CA GLN A 301 22.47 -14.75 -21.90
C GLN A 301 22.99 -16.20 -21.90
N ILE A 302 24.20 -16.38 -21.42
CA ILE A 302 24.83 -17.68 -21.21
C ILE A 302 24.15 -18.34 -20.02
N ILE A 303 23.86 -19.62 -20.16
CA ILE A 303 23.23 -20.46 -19.15
C ILE A 303 24.27 -21.50 -18.73
N ASP A 304 24.36 -21.80 -17.44
CA ASP A 304 25.24 -22.82 -16.91
C ASP A 304 24.78 -24.24 -17.28
N LYS A 305 25.52 -25.26 -16.81
CA LYS A 305 25.25 -26.66 -17.12
C LYS A 305 23.95 -27.19 -16.50
N ASP A 306 23.40 -26.49 -15.51
CA ASP A 306 22.20 -26.86 -14.76
C ASP A 306 20.97 -26.06 -15.22
N GLY A 307 21.12 -25.20 -16.23
CA GLY A 307 20.04 -24.40 -16.79
C GLY A 307 19.82 -23.06 -16.08
N ALA A 308 20.73 -22.65 -15.18
CA ALA A 308 20.66 -21.35 -14.52
C ALA A 308 21.44 -20.26 -15.29
N PRO A 309 20.90 -19.04 -15.43
CA PRO A 309 21.60 -17.96 -16.09
C PRO A 309 22.91 -17.58 -15.36
N LEU A 310 23.99 -17.41 -16.12
CA LEU A 310 25.30 -16.99 -15.61
C LEU A 310 25.36 -15.47 -15.47
N TYR A 311 25.93 -15.01 -14.34
CA TYR A 311 26.14 -13.61 -14.03
C TYR A 311 27.58 -13.32 -13.65
N GLU A 312 28.06 -12.12 -13.93
CA GLU A 312 29.37 -11.60 -13.51
C GLU A 312 29.19 -10.25 -12.82
N TYR A 313 30.08 -9.90 -11.90
CA TYR A 313 30.10 -8.55 -11.32
C TYR A 313 31.06 -7.65 -12.10
N LYS A 314 30.59 -6.47 -12.52
CA LYS A 314 31.45 -5.45 -13.13
C LYS A 314 30.96 -4.03 -12.91
N TYR A 315 31.85 -3.07 -13.19
CA TYR A 315 31.48 -1.65 -13.18
C TYR A 315 30.68 -1.27 -14.43
N VAL A 316 29.47 -0.79 -14.22
CA VAL A 316 28.54 -0.27 -15.23
C VAL A 316 28.48 1.25 -15.11
N LYS A 317 28.51 1.92 -16.26
CA LYS A 317 28.40 3.38 -16.34
C LYS A 317 26.93 3.80 -16.27
N ARG A 318 26.56 4.60 -15.27
CA ARG A 318 25.20 5.11 -15.08
C ARG A 318 25.17 6.63 -15.07
N LYS A 319 23.98 7.21 -15.29
CA LYS A 319 23.73 8.63 -15.05
C LYS A 319 23.43 8.85 -13.56
N GLY A 320 23.96 9.94 -13.03
CA GLY A 320 23.76 10.38 -11.66
C GLY A 320 23.59 11.89 -11.57
N ILE A 321 22.93 12.36 -10.51
CA ILE A 321 22.91 13.77 -10.13
C ILE A 321 24.29 14.16 -9.55
N ILE A 322 24.69 15.41 -9.76
CA ILE A 322 25.89 15.96 -9.14
C ILE A 322 25.71 16.00 -7.61
N THR A 323 26.70 15.51 -6.87
CA THR A 323 26.70 15.37 -5.41
C THR A 323 27.90 16.07 -4.81
N ASP A 324 27.87 16.38 -3.50
CA ASP A 324 28.97 16.98 -2.74
C ASP A 324 30.30 16.23 -2.84
N PHE A 325 30.25 14.90 -2.86
CA PHE A 325 31.41 14.03 -3.10
C PHE A 325 31.18 13.07 -4.27
N ASN A 326 32.27 12.63 -4.89
CA ASN A 326 32.24 11.57 -5.90
C ASN A 326 32.17 10.20 -5.22
N TYR A 327 30.99 9.85 -4.70
CA TYR A 327 30.75 8.62 -3.94
C TYR A 327 31.11 7.35 -4.71
N ASP A 328 30.81 7.29 -6.01
CA ASP A 328 31.17 6.18 -6.87
C ASP A 328 32.67 5.90 -6.91
N LEU A 329 33.50 6.95 -6.98
CA LEU A 329 34.94 6.84 -6.95
C LEU A 329 35.42 6.37 -5.57
N PHE A 330 34.88 6.93 -4.49
CA PHE A 330 35.19 6.52 -3.13
C PHE A 330 34.89 5.02 -2.91
N TYR A 331 33.69 4.56 -3.26
CA TYR A 331 33.31 3.15 -3.08
C TYR A 331 34.09 2.21 -4.01
N LYS A 332 34.46 2.67 -5.22
CA LYS A 332 35.38 1.93 -6.10
C LYS A 332 36.75 1.76 -5.46
N THR A 333 37.37 2.86 -5.02
CA THR A 333 38.68 2.82 -4.35
C THR A 333 38.64 1.99 -3.07
N LYS A 334 37.53 2.04 -2.31
CA LYS A 334 37.31 1.17 -1.15
C LYS A 334 37.25 -0.31 -1.54
N ARG A 335 36.50 -0.66 -2.59
CA ARG A 335 36.40 -2.04 -3.06
C ARG A 335 37.75 -2.57 -3.54
N GLU A 336 38.44 -1.84 -4.41
CA GLU A 336 39.76 -2.20 -4.93
C GLU A 336 40.78 -2.37 -3.80
N PHE A 337 40.68 -1.55 -2.74
CA PHE A 337 41.49 -1.72 -1.55
C PHE A 337 41.22 -3.05 -0.84
N PHE A 338 39.95 -3.39 -0.55
CA PHE A 338 39.60 -4.64 0.12
C PHE A 338 39.89 -5.88 -0.73
N GLU A 339 39.73 -5.80 -2.06
CA GLU A 339 40.13 -6.86 -2.99
C GLU A 339 41.65 -7.10 -2.96
N LYS A 340 42.44 -6.03 -2.79
CA LYS A 340 43.91 -6.11 -2.74
C LYS A 340 44.44 -6.67 -1.41
N ILE A 341 43.80 -6.35 -0.28
CA ILE A 341 44.29 -6.79 1.04
C ILE A 341 43.70 -8.13 1.50
N GLY A 342 42.62 -8.60 0.87
CA GLY A 342 41.95 -9.85 1.21
C GLY A 342 40.93 -9.73 2.34
N GLU A 343 40.19 -10.82 2.59
CA GLU A 343 39.19 -10.91 3.66
C GLU A 343 39.80 -10.77 5.06
N ASN A 344 38.98 -10.42 6.04
CA ASN A 344 39.42 -10.33 7.44
C ASN A 344 39.94 -11.71 7.90
N PRO A 345 41.22 -11.83 8.29
CA PRO A 345 41.81 -13.11 8.63
C PRO A 345 41.36 -13.66 10.00
N GLY A 346 40.53 -12.93 10.73
CA GLY A 346 40.04 -13.28 12.07
C GLY A 346 41.03 -12.88 13.17
N VAL A 347 40.52 -12.55 14.35
CA VAL A 347 41.33 -12.00 15.46
C VAL A 347 42.44 -12.92 15.96
N PHE A 348 42.28 -14.23 15.81
CA PHE A 348 43.28 -15.22 16.20
C PHE A 348 44.37 -15.46 15.14
N SER A 349 44.37 -14.69 14.04
CA SER A 349 45.37 -14.81 12.97
C SER A 349 46.56 -13.89 13.18
N LEU A 350 47.77 -14.43 12.94
CA LEU A 350 49.03 -13.67 12.97
C LEU A 350 49.07 -12.51 11.94
N PHE A 351 48.18 -12.52 10.94
CA PHE A 351 48.07 -11.47 9.92
C PHE A 351 47.03 -10.38 10.25
N TYR A 352 46.29 -10.52 11.35
CA TYR A 352 45.21 -9.59 11.73
C TYR A 352 45.71 -8.18 11.99
N SER A 353 46.82 -8.02 12.73
CA SER A 353 47.37 -6.71 13.08
C SER A 353 47.78 -5.88 11.85
N ASP A 354 48.44 -6.51 10.88
CA ASP A 354 48.85 -5.85 9.62
C ASP A 354 47.63 -5.50 8.75
N TRP A 355 46.66 -6.40 8.66
CA TRP A 355 45.39 -6.15 7.97
C TRP A 355 44.64 -4.96 8.60
N ALA A 356 44.48 -4.94 9.92
CA ALA A 356 43.80 -3.87 10.65
C ALA A 356 44.50 -2.51 10.50
N LYS A 357 45.85 -2.47 10.54
CA LYS A 357 46.64 -1.25 10.30
C LYS A 357 46.40 -0.69 8.90
N LYS A 358 46.40 -1.54 7.87
CA LYS A 358 46.10 -1.13 6.48
C LYS A 358 44.68 -0.57 6.35
N VAL A 359 43.70 -1.23 6.97
CA VAL A 359 42.30 -0.77 6.96
C VAL A 359 42.16 0.59 7.66
N ALA A 360 42.78 0.77 8.83
CA ALA A 360 42.75 2.03 9.57
C ALA A 360 43.39 3.18 8.77
N GLN A 361 44.54 2.93 8.13
CA GLN A 361 45.20 3.91 7.25
C GLN A 361 44.32 4.29 6.06
N PHE A 362 43.63 3.33 5.44
CA PHE A 362 42.70 3.60 4.36
C PHE A 362 41.59 4.57 4.80
N PHE A 363 40.89 4.26 5.89
CA PHE A 363 39.81 5.11 6.37
C PHE A 363 40.31 6.50 6.80
N LYS A 364 41.50 6.60 7.41
CA LYS A 364 42.13 7.88 7.77
C LYS A 364 42.36 8.79 6.55
N ILE A 365 42.74 8.23 5.40
CA ILE A 365 43.02 9.01 4.18
C ILE A 365 41.72 9.30 3.41
N HIS A 366 40.83 8.32 3.33
CA HIS A 366 39.72 8.32 2.38
C HIS A 366 38.38 8.73 2.99
N THR A 367 38.29 8.92 4.31
CA THR A 367 37.08 9.37 4.99
C THR A 367 37.33 10.56 5.90
N GLN A 368 36.27 11.31 6.20
CA GLN A 368 36.23 12.34 7.22
C GLN A 368 35.00 12.15 8.10
N ILE A 369 35.09 12.58 9.34
CA ILE A 369 34.06 12.37 10.36
C ILE A 369 33.08 13.54 10.33
N ILE A 370 31.78 13.25 10.41
CA ILE A 370 30.71 14.24 10.33
C ILE A 370 30.01 14.31 11.69
N ASN A 371 30.21 15.40 12.43
CA ASN A 371 29.49 15.80 13.65
C ASN A 371 28.84 14.63 14.43
N PRO A 372 29.64 13.68 14.95
CA PRO A 372 29.12 12.41 15.46
C PRO A 372 28.22 12.62 16.68
N GLU A 373 28.57 13.56 17.56
CA GLU A 373 27.75 13.95 18.72
C GLU A 373 26.35 14.42 18.32
N GLN A 374 26.28 15.32 17.32
CA GLN A 374 25.00 15.86 16.84
C GLN A 374 24.16 14.76 16.19
N LEU A 375 24.77 13.89 15.38
CA LEU A 375 24.09 12.79 14.71
C LEU A 375 23.59 11.74 15.71
N ILE A 376 24.39 11.43 16.73
CA ILE A 376 24.00 10.56 17.86
C ILE A 376 22.82 11.18 18.60
N ALA A 377 22.90 12.46 18.97
CA ALA A 377 21.82 13.14 19.68
C ALA A 377 20.53 13.24 18.84
N GLU A 378 20.64 13.46 17.53
CA GLU A 378 19.51 13.47 16.61
C GLU A 378 18.89 12.07 16.44
N LYS A 379 19.70 11.05 16.18
CA LYS A 379 19.21 9.68 16.01
C LYS A 379 18.63 9.14 17.30
N ARG A 380 19.24 9.44 18.44
CA ARG A 380 18.68 9.07 19.74
C ARG A 380 17.32 9.72 20.01
N ARG A 381 17.12 10.97 19.59
CA ARG A 381 15.82 11.66 19.72
C ARG A 381 14.74 11.10 18.79
N ASN A 382 15.14 10.45 17.70
CA ASN A 382 14.25 10.09 16.59
C ASN A 382 14.16 8.58 16.35
N SER A 383 14.73 7.75 17.23
CA SER A 383 14.81 6.29 17.07
C SER A 383 14.63 5.61 18.41
N THR A 384 14.05 4.41 18.39
CA THR A 384 13.93 3.57 19.60
C THR A 384 15.31 3.24 20.16
N PRO A 385 15.51 3.00 21.46
CA PRO A 385 16.78 2.52 22.00
C PRO A 385 17.31 1.29 21.24
N SER A 386 16.43 0.41 20.78
CA SER A 386 16.78 -0.74 19.93
C SER A 386 17.16 -0.33 18.49
N GLU A 387 16.39 0.55 17.85
CA GLU A 387 16.72 1.09 16.52
C GLU A 387 18.00 1.90 16.56
N PHE A 388 18.19 2.69 17.60
CA PHE A 388 19.38 3.47 17.88
C PHE A 388 20.57 2.55 18.13
N LYS A 389 20.41 1.48 18.93
CA LYS A 389 21.42 0.43 19.14
C LYS A 389 21.82 -0.23 17.81
N ASN A 390 20.84 -0.67 17.03
CA ASN A 390 21.05 -1.30 15.72
C ASN A 390 21.65 -0.32 14.71
N TRP A 391 21.21 0.93 14.71
CA TRP A 391 21.76 2.01 13.88
C TRP A 391 23.20 2.30 14.27
N LEU A 392 23.50 2.46 15.56
CA LEU A 392 24.85 2.73 16.05
C LEU A 392 25.78 1.60 15.63
N HIS A 393 25.39 0.34 15.87
CA HIS A 393 26.14 -0.85 15.44
C HIS A 393 26.23 -1.04 13.92
N SER A 394 25.28 -0.50 13.14
CA SER A 394 25.36 -0.50 11.68
C SER A 394 26.26 0.60 11.14
N ASN A 395 26.45 1.66 11.92
CA ASN A 395 27.31 2.81 11.60
C ASN A 395 28.62 2.77 12.39
N THR A 396 28.93 1.66 13.04
CA THR A 396 30.23 1.41 13.64
C THR A 396 30.76 0.08 13.13
N ALA A 397 32.08 -0.02 13.00
CA ALA A 397 32.72 -1.30 12.76
C ALA A 397 33.47 -1.73 14.01
N GLU A 398 33.20 -2.95 14.43
CA GLU A 398 33.87 -3.59 15.57
C GLU A 398 35.27 -4.03 15.16
N ILE A 399 36.25 -3.70 15.98
CA ILE A 399 37.60 -4.25 15.93
C ILE A 399 37.76 -5.02 17.24
N GLU A 400 37.52 -6.34 17.18
CA GLU A 400 37.71 -7.25 18.31
C GLU A 400 39.21 -7.30 18.70
N ASN A 401 39.51 -7.29 19.99
CA ASN A 401 40.87 -7.24 20.53
C ASN A 401 41.15 -8.50 21.38
N TYR A 402 42.22 -9.25 21.07
CA TYR A 402 42.87 -10.15 22.04
C TYR A 402 44.40 -10.16 21.83
N GLU A 403 45.11 -9.93 22.94
CA GLU A 403 46.57 -9.91 23.17
C GLU A 403 47.41 -8.85 22.43
N TYR A 404 47.66 -7.75 23.15
CA TYR A 404 48.79 -6.86 22.89
C TYR A 404 50.08 -7.48 23.43
N ASP A 405 51.05 -7.73 22.54
CA ASP A 405 52.47 -7.75 22.87
C ASP A 405 53.08 -6.37 22.52
N ASP A 406 53.95 -5.90 23.41
CA ASP A 406 54.44 -4.54 23.55
C ASP A 406 55.05 -3.98 22.26
N THR A 407 54.57 -2.80 21.81
CA THR A 407 55.40 -1.69 21.23
C THR A 407 54.58 -0.60 20.54
N THR A 408 53.28 -0.79 20.26
CA THR A 408 52.41 0.31 19.80
C THR A 408 51.40 0.61 20.89
N SER A 409 51.52 1.76 21.56
CA SER A 409 50.62 2.06 22.69
C SER A 409 49.22 2.41 22.19
N TYR A 410 48.21 2.07 23.00
CA TYR A 410 46.82 2.51 22.84
C TYR A 410 46.71 4.03 22.57
N ASP A 411 47.59 4.82 23.20
CA ASP A 411 47.73 6.27 22.98
C ASP A 411 48.23 6.66 21.58
N GLU A 412 49.03 5.82 20.93
CA GLU A 412 49.57 6.08 19.59
C GLU A 412 48.51 5.87 18.49
N MET A 413 47.55 4.96 18.71
CA MET A 413 46.34 4.85 17.87
C MET A 413 45.38 6.03 18.09
N LEU A 414 45.12 6.41 19.36
CA LEU A 414 44.27 7.55 19.70
C LEU A 414 44.84 8.88 19.16
N ARG A 415 46.17 9.10 19.24
CA ARG A 415 46.81 10.30 18.67
C ARG A 415 46.73 10.36 17.14
N ASN A 416 46.63 9.22 16.47
CA ASN A 416 46.62 9.15 15.02
C ASN A 416 45.21 9.31 14.40
N ASN A 417 44.12 9.14 15.17
CA ASN A 417 42.78 9.59 14.78
C ASN A 417 41.80 9.68 16.00
N PRO A 418 41.91 10.72 16.85
CA PRO A 418 41.21 10.79 18.15
C PRO A 418 39.69 10.97 18.04
N ASN A 419 39.17 11.39 16.88
CA ASN A 419 37.74 11.71 16.74
C ASN A 419 36.88 10.52 16.26
N ALA A 420 37.48 9.34 16.09
CA ALA A 420 36.91 8.20 15.34
C ALA A 420 36.38 7.05 16.18
N VAL A 421 36.48 7.11 17.50
CA VAL A 421 36.30 5.96 18.40
C VAL A 421 35.18 6.23 19.40
N ILE A 422 34.25 5.28 19.54
CA ILE A 422 33.31 5.25 20.68
C ILE A 422 34.02 4.59 21.85
N THR A 423 34.33 5.35 22.90
CA THR A 423 34.95 4.86 24.14
C THR A 423 33.90 4.42 25.15
N GLU A 424 34.29 3.58 26.10
CA GLU A 424 33.45 3.18 27.24
C GLU A 424 33.03 4.40 28.09
N GLU A 425 33.91 5.39 28.19
CA GLU A 425 33.67 6.67 28.88
C GLU A 425 32.58 7.50 28.16
N PHE A 426 32.62 7.59 26.82
CA PHE A 426 31.56 8.22 26.02
C PHE A 426 30.20 7.52 26.15
N ILE A 427 30.21 6.18 26.32
CA ILE A 427 29.00 5.37 26.55
C ILE A 427 28.37 5.70 27.91
N GLN A 428 29.20 5.85 28.95
CA GLN A 428 28.77 6.17 30.31
C GLN A 428 28.30 7.63 30.45
N GLU A 429 29.03 8.60 29.90
CA GLU A 429 28.67 10.03 29.96
C GLU A 429 27.36 10.37 29.23
N ASN A 430 26.97 9.54 28.26
CA ASN A 430 25.77 9.74 27.45
C ASN A 430 24.67 8.71 27.75
N ASP A 431 24.61 8.05 28.91
CA ASP A 431 23.47 7.19 29.31
C ASP A 431 23.05 6.14 28.24
N LEU A 432 24.02 5.53 27.56
CA LEU A 432 23.74 4.44 26.60
C LEU A 432 23.45 3.12 27.34
N PRO A 433 22.53 2.26 26.86
CA PRO A 433 22.06 1.10 27.62
C PRO A 433 23.18 0.08 27.91
N SER A 434 23.31 -0.29 29.19
CA SER A 434 24.31 -1.20 29.78
C SER A 434 24.37 -2.62 29.22
N SER A 435 23.45 -3.01 28.34
CA SER A 435 23.51 -4.28 27.58
C SER A 435 24.65 -4.34 26.55
N TYR A 436 25.44 -3.27 26.44
CA TYR A 436 26.76 -3.27 25.83
C TYR A 436 27.79 -3.52 26.93
N GLU A 437 27.90 -4.74 27.43
CA GLU A 437 29.08 -5.08 28.24
C GLU A 437 30.29 -5.11 27.31
N PRO A 438 31.26 -4.19 27.48
CA PRO A 438 32.44 -4.15 26.64
C PRO A 438 33.44 -5.18 27.19
N SER A 439 33.25 -6.44 26.81
CA SER A 439 34.38 -7.37 26.85
C SER A 439 35.27 -7.07 25.64
N SER A 440 36.15 -6.08 25.78
CA SER A 440 37.39 -5.91 24.98
C SER A 440 37.28 -5.69 23.45
N SER A 441 36.31 -4.91 22.95
CA SER A 441 36.27 -4.44 21.55
C SER A 441 36.16 -2.91 21.47
N PHE A 442 36.89 -2.25 20.55
CA PHE A 442 36.68 -0.82 20.25
C PHE A 442 36.05 -0.62 18.86
N PHE A 443 35.22 0.41 18.74
CA PHE A 443 34.44 0.67 17.54
C PHE A 443 34.97 1.89 16.78
N ILE A 444 35.16 1.74 15.47
CA ILE A 444 35.40 2.89 14.58
C ILE A 444 34.08 3.39 13.99
N PHE A 445 33.95 4.71 13.85
CA PHE A 445 32.85 5.30 13.09
C PHE A 445 32.89 4.88 11.62
N THR A 446 31.73 4.50 11.09
CA THR A 446 31.51 4.13 9.69
C THR A 446 30.12 4.61 9.25
N GLY A 447 29.74 4.34 8.00
CA GLY A 447 28.39 4.67 7.52
C GLY A 447 28.09 6.16 7.63
N GLU A 448 26.96 6.52 8.26
CA GLU A 448 26.45 7.89 8.40
C GLU A 448 27.40 8.82 9.19
N PHE A 449 28.29 8.29 10.03
CA PHE A 449 29.29 9.10 10.74
C PHE A 449 30.46 9.56 9.87
N THR A 450 30.61 8.95 8.70
CA THR A 450 31.74 9.20 7.81
C THR A 450 31.26 9.67 6.45
N SER A 451 31.89 10.70 5.91
CA SER A 451 31.79 11.06 4.48
C SER A 451 33.10 10.74 3.77
N PRO A 452 33.09 10.63 2.44
CA PRO A 452 34.33 10.67 1.67
C PRO A 452 35.16 11.90 2.07
N SER A 453 36.48 11.75 2.17
CA SER A 453 37.37 12.88 2.47
C SER A 453 37.38 13.90 1.32
N GLU A 454 37.94 15.08 1.58
CA GLU A 454 38.02 16.20 0.62
C GLU A 454 38.73 15.84 -0.71
N ILE A 455 39.51 14.75 -0.77
CA ILE A 455 40.09 14.25 -2.03
C ILE A 455 39.01 13.83 -3.05
N TYR A 456 37.81 13.47 -2.57
CA TYR A 456 36.66 13.11 -3.39
C TYR A 456 35.69 14.27 -3.61
N ARG A 457 36.02 15.48 -3.15
CA ARG A 457 35.13 16.63 -3.22
C ARG A 457 34.76 16.98 -4.65
N ASN A 458 33.47 17.14 -4.90
CA ASN A 458 32.99 17.63 -6.18
C ASN A 458 32.93 19.16 -6.17
N LYS A 459 33.80 19.78 -6.98
CA LYS A 459 33.89 21.24 -7.11
C LYS A 459 32.67 21.83 -7.81
N GLU A 460 32.08 21.10 -8.75
CA GLU A 460 30.90 21.53 -9.52
C GLU A 460 29.66 21.64 -8.62
N PHE A 461 29.46 20.65 -7.74
CA PHE A 461 28.40 20.70 -6.73
C PHE A 461 28.44 21.98 -5.90
N SER A 462 29.63 22.32 -5.39
CA SER A 462 29.78 23.47 -4.47
C SER A 462 29.45 24.80 -5.16
N LYS A 463 29.63 24.88 -6.48
CA LYS A 463 29.18 26.02 -7.29
C LYS A 463 27.67 25.99 -7.45
N LEU A 464 27.11 24.90 -7.98
CA LEU A 464 25.67 24.76 -8.25
C LEU A 464 24.83 24.96 -6.99
N TYR A 465 25.18 24.31 -5.87
CA TYR A 465 24.45 24.37 -4.61
C TYR A 465 24.35 25.80 -4.03
N LYS A 466 25.36 26.64 -4.27
CA LYS A 466 25.38 28.04 -3.81
C LYS A 466 24.65 28.99 -4.76
N THR A 467 24.73 28.77 -6.07
CA THR A 467 24.24 29.71 -7.08
C THR A 467 22.86 29.36 -7.63
N ASP A 468 22.43 28.10 -7.50
CA ASP A 468 21.21 27.58 -8.10
C ASP A 468 20.23 27.06 -7.04
N SER A 469 19.22 27.87 -6.73
CA SER A 469 18.16 27.51 -5.78
C SER A 469 17.34 26.29 -6.19
N TYR A 470 17.13 26.07 -7.49
CA TYR A 470 16.41 24.89 -7.98
C TYR A 470 17.23 23.63 -7.78
N PHE A 471 18.51 23.66 -8.15
CA PHE A 471 19.41 22.53 -7.93
C PHE A 471 19.56 22.21 -6.44
N LYS A 472 19.67 23.24 -5.59
CA LYS A 472 19.71 23.07 -4.14
C LYS A 472 18.48 22.30 -3.63
N GLU A 473 17.28 22.79 -3.94
CA GLU A 473 16.03 22.16 -3.49
C GLU A 473 15.87 20.74 -4.05
N LEU A 474 16.25 20.55 -5.32
CA LEU A 474 16.22 19.26 -6.01
C LEU A 474 17.15 18.23 -5.35
N TYR A 475 18.39 18.63 -5.06
CA TYR A 475 19.38 17.80 -4.39
C TYR A 475 19.02 17.53 -2.94
N ASP A 476 18.59 18.54 -2.18
CA ASP A 476 18.18 18.38 -0.78
C ASP A 476 17.00 17.41 -0.68
N THR A 477 16.02 17.53 -1.58
CA THR A 477 14.92 16.57 -1.71
C THR A 477 15.44 15.16 -1.97
N TYR A 478 16.25 14.98 -3.02
CA TYR A 478 16.83 13.67 -3.36
C TYR A 478 17.63 13.05 -2.20
N LYS A 479 18.52 13.82 -1.57
CA LYS A 479 19.36 13.38 -0.46
C LYS A 479 18.52 12.94 0.72
N ASN A 480 17.58 13.77 1.15
CA ASN A 480 16.68 13.46 2.26
C ASN A 480 15.87 12.19 1.97
N SER A 481 15.33 12.05 0.74
CA SER A 481 14.59 10.86 0.33
C SER A 481 15.45 9.61 0.33
N ASN A 482 16.70 9.70 -0.14
CA ASN A 482 17.61 8.55 -0.20
C ASN A 482 18.10 8.12 1.20
N THR A 483 18.39 9.09 2.08
CA THR A 483 18.84 8.85 3.46
C THR A 483 17.79 8.11 4.29
N VAL A 484 16.51 8.47 4.13
CA VAL A 484 15.38 7.80 4.80
C VAL A 484 15.34 6.30 4.52
N LEU A 485 15.76 5.86 3.33
CA LEU A 485 15.73 4.46 2.92
C LEU A 485 16.89 3.63 3.51
N GLY A 486 17.94 4.27 4.02
CA GLY A 486 19.14 3.60 4.55
C GLY A 486 19.73 2.61 3.54
N ASN A 487 19.86 1.34 3.95
CA ASN A 487 20.43 0.27 3.11
C ASN A 487 19.59 -0.07 1.87
N SER A 488 18.31 0.30 1.85
CA SER A 488 17.43 0.12 0.68
C SER A 488 17.54 1.29 -0.31
N GLY A 489 18.31 2.33 0.02
CA GLY A 489 18.55 3.49 -0.82
C GLY A 489 19.48 3.19 -1.99
N LEU A 490 19.51 4.10 -2.95
CA LEU A 490 20.44 4.07 -4.07
C LEU A 490 21.85 4.49 -3.61
N LEU A 491 22.87 4.07 -4.36
CA LEU A 491 24.19 4.69 -4.28
C LEU A 491 24.02 6.21 -4.40
N MET A 492 24.54 6.96 -3.43
CA MET A 492 24.37 8.41 -3.39
C MET A 492 24.83 9.07 -4.70
N GLY A 493 23.91 9.82 -5.33
CA GLY A 493 24.10 10.44 -6.63
C GLY A 493 23.53 9.65 -7.80
N MET A 494 23.18 8.37 -7.65
CA MET A 494 22.50 7.61 -8.69
C MET A 494 21.05 8.10 -8.87
N LEU A 495 20.62 8.27 -10.12
CA LEU A 495 19.24 8.70 -10.40
C LEU A 495 18.22 7.67 -9.90
N PRO A 496 17.04 8.12 -9.43
CA PRO A 496 15.91 7.22 -9.23
C PRO A 496 15.62 6.39 -10.48
N GLN A 497 15.38 5.10 -10.31
CA GLN A 497 15.21 4.12 -11.39
C GLN A 497 13.78 4.17 -11.96
N VAL A 498 13.40 5.34 -12.48
CA VAL A 498 12.11 5.60 -13.13
C VAL A 498 12.25 5.34 -14.64
N TYR A 499 11.33 4.57 -15.22
CA TYR A 499 11.33 4.30 -16.66
C TYR A 499 10.97 5.54 -17.48
N LYS A 500 11.61 5.73 -18.64
CA LYS A 500 11.18 6.70 -19.67
C LYS A 500 9.74 6.42 -20.11
N GLY A 501 8.94 7.48 -20.30
CA GLY A 501 7.53 7.36 -20.67
C GLY A 501 7.32 6.63 -22.00
N GLY A 502 6.24 5.84 -22.13
CA GLY A 502 5.96 5.05 -23.33
C GLY A 502 5.74 5.87 -24.62
N LEU A 503 5.32 7.13 -24.49
CA LEU A 503 5.23 8.06 -25.62
C LEU A 503 6.57 8.71 -25.98
N ASP A 504 7.52 8.82 -25.04
CA ASP A 504 8.86 9.33 -25.32
C ASP A 504 9.59 8.39 -26.29
N LYS A 505 9.43 7.07 -26.11
CA LYS A 505 9.95 6.06 -27.04
C LYS A 505 9.31 6.12 -28.44
N LEU A 506 8.10 6.67 -28.57
CA LEU A 506 7.39 6.84 -29.85
C LEU A 506 7.76 8.16 -30.55
N PHE A 507 7.98 9.24 -29.78
CA PHE A 507 8.39 10.54 -30.32
C PHE A 507 9.89 10.60 -30.65
N ASP A 508 10.74 9.89 -29.91
CA ASP A 508 12.18 9.78 -30.19
C ASP A 508 12.48 8.91 -31.42
N ALA A 509 11.54 8.06 -31.85
CA ALA A 509 11.75 7.07 -32.91
C ALA A 509 11.35 7.51 -34.33
N GLY A 510 10.76 8.70 -34.51
CA GLY A 510 10.32 9.17 -35.83
C GLY A 510 9.11 8.41 -36.41
N LEU A 511 8.29 9.11 -37.20
CA LEU A 511 7.00 8.62 -37.74
C LEU A 511 7.16 7.65 -38.94
N SER A 512 7.91 6.56 -38.79
CA SER A 512 8.02 5.52 -39.83
C SER A 512 7.18 4.28 -39.46
N ILE A 513 6.21 3.93 -40.32
CA ILE A 513 5.25 2.81 -40.13
C ILE A 513 5.97 1.44 -40.06
N LYS A 514 7.19 1.32 -40.59
CA LYS A 514 7.97 0.06 -40.54
C LYS A 514 8.69 -0.15 -39.21
N GLU A 515 9.17 0.90 -38.55
CA GLU A 515 9.78 0.81 -37.22
C GLU A 515 8.74 0.62 -36.11
N GLN A 516 7.50 1.05 -36.34
CA GLN A 516 6.37 0.80 -35.43
C GLN A 516 6.12 -0.69 -35.17
N LYS A 517 6.34 -1.59 -36.13
CA LYS A 517 6.04 -3.02 -35.93
C LYS A 517 6.98 -3.68 -34.91
N ASN A 518 8.28 -3.42 -35.00
CA ASN A 518 9.27 -3.96 -34.06
C ASN A 518 9.19 -3.24 -32.70
N ASN A 519 8.89 -1.94 -32.69
CA ASN A 519 8.71 -1.17 -31.46
C ASN A 519 7.40 -1.52 -30.73
N VAL A 520 6.34 -1.89 -31.45
CA VAL A 520 5.10 -2.43 -30.87
C VAL A 520 5.34 -3.83 -30.30
N ILE A 521 6.10 -4.70 -30.97
CA ILE A 521 6.46 -6.03 -30.41
C ILE A 521 7.32 -5.88 -29.15
N ASN A 522 8.34 -5.02 -29.16
CA ASN A 522 9.14 -4.71 -27.96
C ASN A 522 8.32 -4.03 -26.86
N TYR A 523 7.33 -3.20 -27.21
CA TYR A 523 6.38 -2.60 -26.26
C TYR A 523 5.40 -3.63 -25.69
N LEU A 524 4.99 -4.63 -26.47
CA LEU A 524 4.13 -5.73 -26.04
C LEU A 524 4.90 -6.69 -25.12
N ASP A 525 6.13 -7.09 -25.49
CA ASP A 525 7.02 -7.91 -24.65
C ASP A 525 7.36 -7.21 -23.34
N ALA A 526 7.71 -5.91 -23.38
CA ALA A 526 8.03 -5.12 -22.18
C ALA A 526 6.83 -4.84 -21.25
N ASN A 527 5.59 -4.97 -21.77
CA ASN A 527 4.37 -4.70 -20.99
C ASN A 527 3.61 -5.96 -20.59
N TRP A 528 3.91 -7.13 -21.16
CA TRP A 528 3.19 -8.39 -20.89
C TRP A 528 4.01 -9.40 -20.07
N GLY A 529 5.36 -9.39 -20.18
CA GLY A 529 6.23 -10.24 -19.35
C GLY A 529 6.39 -9.72 -17.92
N VAL A 530 6.59 -10.60 -16.94
CA VAL A 530 6.91 -10.23 -15.54
C VAL A 530 8.24 -9.47 -15.51
N ARG A 531 8.27 -8.23 -15.00
CA ARG A 531 9.52 -7.45 -14.87
C ARG A 531 10.23 -7.87 -13.58
N SER A 532 11.56 -7.79 -13.58
CA SER A 532 12.36 -7.95 -12.35
C SER A 532 11.95 -6.96 -11.25
N THR A 533 11.44 -5.78 -11.63
CA THR A 533 10.91 -4.75 -10.72
C THR A 533 9.47 -4.99 -10.26
N ASP A 534 8.77 -5.98 -10.82
CA ASP A 534 7.38 -6.29 -10.44
C ASP A 534 7.30 -7.25 -9.24
N ASN A 535 8.45 -7.71 -8.75
CA ASN A 535 8.56 -8.60 -7.61
C ASN A 535 9.33 -7.89 -6.50
N GLN A 536 8.61 -7.43 -5.48
CA GLN A 536 9.18 -7.55 -4.14
C GLN A 536 8.99 -9.00 -3.73
N LEU A 537 10.07 -9.77 -3.86
CA LEU A 537 10.16 -11.10 -3.26
C LEU A 537 10.15 -10.90 -1.74
N GLY A 538 9.04 -11.24 -1.09
CA GLY A 538 9.03 -11.46 0.33
C GLY A 538 9.78 -12.76 0.67
N ILE A 539 10.21 -12.85 1.92
CA ILE A 539 11.01 -13.96 2.43
C ILE A 539 10.04 -14.96 3.03
N LEU A 540 10.03 -16.24 2.64
CA LEU A 540 9.18 -17.22 3.33
C LEU A 540 9.56 -17.31 4.83
N LYS A 541 8.60 -17.09 5.73
CA LYS A 541 8.61 -17.39 7.16
C LYS A 541 8.68 -18.91 7.37
N LEU A 542 9.00 -19.30 8.60
CA LEU A 542 9.12 -20.70 9.04
C LEU A 542 7.81 -21.50 8.94
N ASP A 543 6.67 -20.82 9.01
CA ASP A 543 5.34 -21.41 8.83
C ASP A 543 4.92 -21.54 7.34
N GLY A 544 5.79 -21.12 6.42
CA GLY A 544 5.54 -21.10 4.98
C GLY A 544 4.83 -19.84 4.46
N SER A 545 4.49 -18.87 5.30
CA SER A 545 3.91 -17.58 4.89
C SER A 545 4.98 -16.60 4.40
N GLU A 546 4.67 -15.65 3.51
CA GLU A 546 5.65 -14.66 3.02
C GLU A 546 5.81 -13.52 4.06
N HIS A 547 7.04 -13.27 4.55
CA HIS A 547 7.41 -12.09 5.35
C HIS A 547 7.33 -10.86 4.45
N LYS A 548 6.39 -9.99 4.79
CA LYS A 548 6.03 -8.79 4.02
C LYS A 548 6.74 -7.60 4.63
N ASN A 549 7.33 -6.78 3.76
CA ASN A 549 7.98 -5.54 4.13
C ASN A 549 7.26 -4.37 3.43
N VAL A 550 7.34 -3.19 4.04
CA VAL A 550 6.91 -1.96 3.36
C VAL A 550 7.68 -1.78 2.04
N PRO A 551 6.99 -1.50 0.93
CA PRO A 551 7.62 -1.47 -0.37
C PRO A 551 8.54 -0.26 -0.56
N VAL A 552 9.72 -0.50 -1.15
CA VAL A 552 10.62 0.53 -1.67
C VAL A 552 10.62 0.46 -3.20
N PHE A 553 10.24 1.56 -3.86
CA PHE A 553 10.21 1.67 -5.33
C PHE A 553 11.35 2.54 -5.87
N TYR A 554 11.62 2.43 -7.17
CA TYR A 554 12.61 3.23 -7.90
C TYR A 554 14.08 3.05 -7.43
N THR A 555 14.36 2.02 -6.65
CA THR A 555 15.72 1.66 -6.20
C THR A 555 16.28 0.45 -6.94
N SER A 556 15.42 -0.40 -7.48
CA SER A 556 15.81 -1.55 -8.32
C SER A 556 16.39 -1.08 -9.65
N LEU A 557 17.62 -1.50 -9.95
CA LEU A 557 18.35 -1.07 -11.13
C LEU A 557 17.64 -1.49 -12.41
N ILE A 558 17.39 -0.52 -13.29
CA ILE A 558 16.87 -0.74 -14.64
C ILE A 558 17.98 -0.53 -15.67
N GLU A 559 17.75 -0.97 -16.90
CA GLU A 559 18.71 -0.79 -18.00
C GLU A 559 19.03 0.71 -18.18
N PRO A 560 20.32 1.12 -18.24
CA PRO A 560 20.69 2.54 -18.27
C PRO A 560 20.02 3.36 -19.38
N SER A 561 19.76 2.74 -20.53
CA SER A 561 19.08 3.37 -21.68
C SER A 561 17.61 3.73 -21.39
N GLN A 562 17.00 3.04 -20.42
CA GLN A 562 15.58 3.14 -20.07
C GLN A 562 15.29 4.06 -18.88
N VAL A 563 16.33 4.52 -18.16
CA VAL A 563 16.20 5.45 -17.03
C VAL A 563 15.78 6.84 -17.52
N SER A 564 14.77 7.42 -16.88
CA SER A 564 14.31 8.80 -17.14
C SER A 564 15.38 9.81 -16.75
N LEU A 565 15.61 10.80 -17.61
CA LEU A 565 16.47 11.95 -17.34
C LEU A 565 15.68 13.18 -16.89
N ASP A 566 14.35 13.04 -16.69
CA ASP A 566 13.54 14.06 -16.03
C ASP A 566 13.78 14.02 -14.53
N LEU A 567 14.73 14.83 -14.05
CA LEU A 567 15.09 14.90 -12.64
C LEU A 567 13.92 15.37 -11.76
N LEU A 568 13.14 16.34 -12.23
CA LEU A 568 12.03 16.90 -11.46
C LEU A 568 10.98 15.83 -11.16
N GLN A 569 10.51 15.14 -12.20
CA GLN A 569 9.53 14.07 -12.04
C GLN A 569 10.11 12.90 -11.23
N SER A 570 11.33 12.47 -11.55
CA SER A 570 11.93 11.28 -10.94
C SER A 570 12.19 11.50 -9.45
N ILE A 571 12.63 12.69 -9.05
CA ILE A 571 12.89 13.03 -7.64
C ILE A 571 11.58 13.24 -6.88
N LEU A 572 10.52 13.81 -7.48
CA LEU A 572 9.22 13.90 -6.82
C LEU A 572 8.59 12.52 -6.59
N LEU A 573 8.64 11.62 -7.58
CA LEU A 573 8.19 10.23 -7.44
C LEU A 573 8.98 9.50 -6.34
N PHE A 574 10.29 9.68 -6.32
CA PHE A 574 11.16 9.09 -5.32
C PHE A 574 10.92 9.65 -3.92
N SER A 575 10.69 10.96 -3.80
CA SER A 575 10.35 11.62 -2.54
C SER A 575 9.03 11.14 -1.98
N LYS A 576 7.99 11.04 -2.82
CA LYS A 576 6.69 10.49 -2.43
C LYS A 576 6.78 9.06 -1.91
N MET A 577 7.50 8.21 -2.64
CA MET A 577 7.76 6.84 -2.20
C MET A 577 8.50 6.82 -0.85
N SER A 578 9.55 7.64 -0.70
CA SER A 578 10.35 7.69 0.53
C SER A 578 9.56 8.20 1.74
N ASN A 579 8.72 9.23 1.54
CA ASN A 579 7.86 9.77 2.59
C ASN A 579 6.83 8.72 3.04
N SER A 580 6.18 8.02 2.10
CA SER A 580 5.29 6.89 2.41
C SER A 580 6.01 5.75 3.11
N PHE A 581 7.20 5.35 2.62
CA PHE A 581 8.01 4.31 3.26
C PHE A 581 8.33 4.69 4.71
N ASN A 582 8.74 5.93 4.98
CA ASN A 582 9.08 6.39 6.34
C ASN A 582 7.91 6.30 7.32
N VAL A 583 6.69 6.71 6.92
CA VAL A 583 5.53 6.64 7.83
C VAL A 583 5.05 5.21 8.01
N LEU A 584 5.06 4.40 6.95
CA LEU A 584 4.60 3.01 7.02
C LEU A 584 5.62 2.15 7.79
N SER A 585 6.92 2.24 7.52
CA SER A 585 7.93 1.40 8.17
C SER A 585 7.98 1.63 9.68
N ARG A 586 7.77 2.87 10.15
CA ARG A 586 7.66 3.21 11.58
C ARG A 586 6.39 2.66 12.25
N ASN A 587 5.40 2.21 11.48
CA ASN A 587 4.16 1.65 12.01
C ASN A 587 3.99 0.16 11.67
N GLU A 588 4.98 -0.46 11.02
CA GLU A 588 4.96 -1.88 10.62
C GLU A 588 4.80 -2.80 11.83
N GLY A 589 5.41 -2.46 12.97
CA GLY A 589 5.27 -3.23 14.19
C GLY A 589 3.83 -3.30 14.73
N TYR A 590 3.04 -2.23 14.59
CA TYR A 590 1.62 -2.26 14.97
C TYR A 590 0.81 -3.14 14.01
N ILE A 591 1.09 -3.07 12.71
CA ILE A 591 0.42 -3.90 11.70
C ILE A 591 0.77 -5.38 11.88
N SER A 592 2.01 -5.69 12.22
CA SER A 592 2.46 -7.06 12.52
C SER A 592 1.69 -7.63 13.71
N ILE A 593 1.63 -6.89 14.82
CA ILE A 593 0.83 -7.27 16.00
C ILE A 593 -0.66 -7.44 15.64
N LEU A 594 -1.23 -6.51 14.89
CA LEU A 594 -2.62 -6.60 14.44
C LEU A 594 -2.85 -7.87 13.59
N SER A 595 -1.92 -8.18 12.68
CA SER A 595 -1.99 -9.37 11.83
C SER A 595 -2.00 -10.64 12.68
N ASP A 596 -1.15 -10.73 13.70
CA ASP A 596 -1.13 -11.86 14.65
C ASP A 596 -2.46 -12.04 15.39
N ILE A 597 -3.10 -10.93 15.80
CA ILE A 597 -4.42 -10.93 16.45
C ILE A 597 -5.52 -11.43 15.49
N LEU A 598 -5.47 -11.01 14.22
CA LEU A 598 -6.48 -11.33 13.21
C LEU A 598 -6.35 -12.77 12.69
N GLU A 599 -5.12 -13.23 12.44
CA GLU A 599 -4.82 -14.59 11.95
C GLU A 599 -4.97 -15.65 13.04
N GLY A 600 -5.01 -15.25 14.31
CA GLY A 600 -5.14 -16.17 15.44
C GLY A 600 -3.84 -16.92 15.74
N ASN A 601 -2.70 -16.43 15.24
CA ASN A 601 -1.35 -16.91 15.55
C ASN A 601 -1.02 -16.80 17.05
N ASN A 602 -1.85 -16.05 17.78
CA ASN A 602 -1.94 -15.94 19.24
C ASN A 602 -2.48 -17.21 19.95
N GLY A 603 -2.44 -18.39 19.33
CA GLY A 603 -2.70 -19.68 19.97
C GLY A 603 -4.09 -19.89 20.59
N LEU A 604 -5.10 -19.13 20.16
CA LEU A 604 -6.45 -19.22 20.74
C LEU A 604 -7.22 -20.46 20.24
N GLU A 605 -6.95 -21.62 20.84
CA GLU A 605 -7.98 -22.68 20.91
C GLU A 605 -9.28 -22.14 21.56
N ALA A 606 -9.19 -21.06 22.35
CA ALA A 606 -10.33 -20.37 22.97
C ALA A 606 -11.33 -19.75 21.96
N ARG A 607 -10.91 -19.40 20.73
CA ARG A 607 -11.84 -18.90 19.70
C ARG A 607 -12.70 -20.00 19.06
N LYS A 608 -12.31 -21.29 19.19
CA LYS A 608 -13.14 -22.41 18.69
C LYS A 608 -14.37 -22.69 19.55
N ASN A 609 -14.37 -22.27 20.82
CA ASN A 609 -15.41 -22.62 21.80
C ASN A 609 -16.22 -21.43 22.34
N ALA A 610 -15.98 -20.21 21.86
CA ALA A 610 -16.70 -19.01 22.31
C ALA A 610 -18.11 -18.87 21.67
N THR A 611 -18.91 -19.94 21.67
CA THR A 611 -20.38 -19.83 21.60
C THR A 611 -20.95 -19.57 22.99
N GLN A 612 -20.46 -18.54 23.68
CA GLN A 612 -21.16 -18.04 24.87
C GLN A 612 -22.06 -16.88 24.46
N LYS A 613 -23.37 -17.12 24.61
CA LYS A 613 -24.41 -16.10 24.52
C LYS A 613 -24.05 -14.92 25.43
N VAL A 614 -23.57 -13.83 24.85
CA VAL A 614 -23.54 -12.53 25.52
C VAL A 614 -24.97 -12.02 25.59
N ASN A 615 -25.69 -12.46 26.62
CA ASN A 615 -26.92 -11.82 27.05
C ASN A 615 -26.53 -10.60 27.89
N SER A 616 -26.34 -9.42 27.29
CA SER A 616 -26.57 -8.10 27.92
C SER A 616 -25.96 -6.88 27.20
N VAL A 617 -26.12 -6.73 25.88
CA VAL A 617 -26.38 -5.40 25.27
C VAL A 617 -27.30 -5.64 24.07
N LYS A 618 -28.45 -4.98 24.06
CA LYS A 618 -29.59 -5.25 23.16
C LYS A 618 -29.22 -5.05 21.67
N GLY A 619 -29.29 -6.13 20.88
CA GLY A 619 -29.89 -6.12 19.54
C GLY A 619 -29.10 -5.61 18.34
N LEU A 620 -27.87 -5.09 18.49
CA LEU A 620 -27.08 -4.53 17.37
C LEU A 620 -25.88 -5.37 16.91
N LEU A 621 -25.50 -6.41 17.65
CA LEU A 621 -24.32 -7.23 17.36
C LEU A 621 -24.75 -8.68 17.09
N ASN A 622 -24.69 -9.09 15.82
CA ASN A 622 -24.92 -10.47 15.42
C ASN A 622 -23.79 -11.40 15.89
N LYS A 623 -24.12 -12.69 15.96
CA LYS A 623 -23.28 -13.83 16.39
C LYS A 623 -21.77 -13.64 16.14
N VAL A 624 -21.00 -13.73 17.22
CA VAL A 624 -19.54 -13.89 17.20
C VAL A 624 -19.19 -15.21 16.49
N ILE A 625 -18.38 -15.14 15.44
CA ILE A 625 -17.86 -16.28 14.66
C ILE A 625 -16.34 -16.39 14.92
N PRO A 626 -15.75 -17.60 15.00
CA PRO A 626 -14.31 -17.77 15.19
C PRO A 626 -13.46 -16.99 14.17
N ALA A 627 -12.35 -16.40 14.61
CA ALA A 627 -11.54 -15.50 13.80
C ALA A 627 -10.86 -16.11 12.56
N SER A 628 -10.68 -17.43 12.51
CA SER A 628 -10.11 -18.11 11.35
C SER A 628 -11.09 -18.20 10.15
N THR A 629 -12.34 -17.73 10.30
CA THR A 629 -13.39 -17.79 9.26
C THR A 629 -14.21 -16.49 9.16
N ASN A 630 -13.70 -15.36 9.67
CA ASN A 630 -14.43 -14.08 9.69
C ASN A 630 -14.18 -13.28 8.39
N ASN A 631 -15.25 -12.88 7.70
CA ASN A 631 -15.17 -12.12 6.45
C ASN A 631 -14.52 -10.74 6.64
N SER A 632 -14.72 -10.12 7.81
CA SER A 632 -14.12 -8.82 8.15
C SER A 632 -12.61 -8.94 8.28
N ASN A 633 -12.12 -9.94 9.01
CA ASN A 633 -10.68 -10.19 9.15
C ASN A 633 -10.02 -10.42 7.78
N GLU A 634 -10.63 -11.23 6.91
CA GLU A 634 -10.12 -11.45 5.55
C GLU A 634 -10.08 -10.17 4.72
N GLN A 635 -11.13 -9.33 4.77
CA GLN A 635 -11.17 -8.07 4.05
C GLN A 635 -10.13 -7.08 4.61
N LEU A 636 -10.00 -6.99 5.92
CA LEU A 636 -9.03 -6.13 6.59
C LEU A 636 -7.59 -6.55 6.26
N MET A 637 -7.26 -7.84 6.36
CA MET A 637 -5.95 -8.35 5.93
C MET A 637 -5.71 -8.12 4.44
N SER A 638 -6.74 -8.27 3.61
CA SER A 638 -6.65 -7.97 2.18
C SER A 638 -6.34 -6.49 1.91
N PHE A 639 -6.97 -5.59 2.65
CA PHE A 639 -6.71 -4.15 2.61
C PHE A 639 -5.29 -3.81 3.11
N ILE A 640 -4.85 -4.35 4.24
CA ILE A 640 -3.49 -4.16 4.77
C ILE A 640 -2.45 -4.61 3.73
N ASN A 641 -2.64 -5.79 3.15
CA ASN A 641 -1.75 -6.30 2.11
C ASN A 641 -1.68 -5.37 0.89
N ALA A 642 -2.82 -4.85 0.43
CA ALA A 642 -2.87 -3.98 -0.73
C ALA A 642 -2.28 -2.58 -0.47
N VAL A 643 -2.63 -1.96 0.67
CA VAL A 643 -2.33 -0.56 0.96
C VAL A 643 -1.04 -0.37 1.73
N PHE A 644 -0.77 -1.23 2.72
CA PHE A 644 0.41 -1.13 3.58
C PHE A 644 1.63 -1.81 2.95
N TYR A 645 1.45 -3.04 2.44
CA TYR A 645 2.54 -3.84 1.86
C TYR A 645 2.64 -3.74 0.32
N GLY A 646 1.75 -2.99 -0.34
CA GLY A 646 1.81 -2.78 -1.79
C GLY A 646 1.46 -4.02 -2.64
N GLU A 647 0.92 -5.08 -2.05
CA GLU A 647 0.39 -6.25 -2.77
C GLU A 647 -0.98 -5.93 -3.37
N GLU A 648 -1.03 -4.95 -4.27
CA GLU A 648 -2.27 -4.43 -4.86
C GLU A 648 -3.12 -5.51 -5.54
N GLU A 649 -2.51 -6.61 -6.01
CA GLU A 649 -3.12 -7.63 -6.84
C GLU A 649 -2.64 -9.04 -6.45
N TYR A 650 -3.53 -10.03 -6.46
CA TYR A 650 -3.13 -11.42 -6.25
C TYR A 650 -2.34 -11.94 -7.46
N LYS A 651 -1.15 -12.49 -7.23
CA LYS A 651 -0.31 -13.08 -8.29
C LYS A 651 -1.11 -14.14 -9.04
N SER A 652 -1.12 -14.06 -10.37
CA SER A 652 -1.83 -14.99 -11.25
C SER A 652 -1.08 -15.10 -12.58
N THR A 653 -0.41 -16.23 -12.79
CA THR A 653 0.47 -16.47 -13.94
C THR A 653 0.13 -17.78 -14.64
N ILE A 654 0.19 -17.79 -15.96
CA ILE A 654 0.12 -19.00 -16.79
C ILE A 654 1.36 -19.01 -17.69
N LYS A 655 2.24 -20.00 -17.56
CA LYS A 655 3.48 -20.13 -18.35
C LYS A 655 4.26 -18.80 -18.46
N ASP A 656 4.57 -18.20 -17.30
CA ASP A 656 5.27 -16.91 -17.15
C ASP A 656 4.53 -15.66 -17.65
N ILE A 657 3.29 -15.80 -18.14
CA ILE A 657 2.43 -14.69 -18.54
C ILE A 657 1.55 -14.25 -17.37
N SER A 658 1.60 -12.96 -17.03
CA SER A 658 0.76 -12.38 -15.97
C SER A 658 -0.66 -12.09 -16.45
N LEU A 659 -1.65 -12.78 -15.88
CA LEU A 659 -3.08 -12.55 -16.16
C LEU A 659 -3.53 -11.16 -15.69
N ASN A 660 -2.91 -10.66 -14.64
CA ASN A 660 -3.12 -9.31 -14.12
C ASN A 660 -2.74 -8.24 -15.15
N LYS A 661 -1.59 -8.38 -15.80
CA LYS A 661 -1.14 -7.44 -16.85
C LYS A 661 -2.07 -7.46 -18.05
N ILE A 662 -2.51 -8.66 -18.48
CA ILE A 662 -3.49 -8.81 -19.55
C ILE A 662 -4.79 -8.08 -19.18
N SER A 663 -5.35 -8.37 -18.00
CA SER A 663 -6.57 -7.73 -17.50
C SER A 663 -6.44 -6.21 -17.46
N ASN A 664 -5.34 -5.68 -16.89
CA ASN A 664 -5.09 -4.24 -16.82
C ASN A 664 -4.99 -3.59 -18.20
N ASN A 665 -4.41 -4.28 -19.19
CA ASN A 665 -4.36 -3.78 -20.57
C ASN A 665 -5.73 -3.81 -21.26
N ILE A 666 -6.53 -4.86 -21.05
CA ILE A 666 -7.93 -4.92 -21.54
C ILE A 666 -8.74 -3.78 -20.94
N ILE A 667 -8.63 -3.55 -19.63
CA ILE A 667 -9.30 -2.46 -18.92
C ILE A 667 -8.90 -1.11 -19.51
N LYS A 668 -7.59 -0.83 -19.62
CA LYS A 668 -7.08 0.41 -20.23
C LYS A 668 -7.62 0.63 -21.63
N TYR A 669 -7.59 -0.42 -22.46
CA TYR A 669 -8.07 -0.34 -23.83
C TYR A 669 -9.58 -0.16 -23.93
N ASN A 670 -10.36 -0.89 -23.12
CA ASN A 670 -11.80 -0.73 -23.06
C ASN A 670 -12.21 0.65 -22.52
N ALA A 671 -11.45 1.19 -21.56
CA ALA A 671 -11.61 2.56 -21.09
C ALA A 671 -11.39 3.54 -22.24
N ILE A 672 -10.32 3.39 -23.03
CA ILE A 672 -10.07 4.26 -24.19
C ILE A 672 -11.26 4.18 -25.18
N ILE A 673 -11.73 2.99 -25.54
CA ILE A 673 -12.83 2.84 -26.53
C ILE A 673 -14.16 3.39 -26.00
N THR A 674 -14.43 3.21 -24.70
CA THR A 674 -15.74 3.50 -24.11
C THR A 674 -15.84 4.93 -23.60
N LEU A 675 -14.74 5.49 -23.08
CA LEU A 675 -14.71 6.78 -22.39
C LEU A 675 -14.05 7.89 -23.22
N SER A 676 -13.22 7.58 -24.22
CA SER A 676 -12.55 8.62 -25.00
C SER A 676 -13.54 9.40 -25.86
N GLY A 677 -13.60 10.72 -25.65
CA GLY A 677 -14.50 11.60 -26.38
C GLY A 677 -15.99 11.26 -26.29
N ASN A 678 -16.40 10.41 -25.34
CA ASN A 678 -17.79 9.97 -25.22
C ASN A 678 -18.66 11.00 -24.50
N LEU A 679 -19.18 11.96 -25.29
CA LEU A 679 -20.04 13.04 -24.80
C LEU A 679 -21.33 12.52 -24.13
N ILE A 680 -21.94 11.45 -24.66
CA ILE A 680 -23.20 10.91 -24.12
C ILE A 680 -22.99 10.37 -22.69
N SER A 681 -21.90 9.63 -22.46
CA SER A 681 -21.55 9.11 -21.14
C SER A 681 -21.14 10.24 -20.18
N MET A 682 -20.43 11.25 -20.66
CA MET A 682 -20.15 12.47 -19.89
C MET A 682 -21.43 13.17 -19.42
N PHE A 683 -22.40 13.37 -20.32
CA PHE A 683 -23.69 13.98 -19.99
C PHE A 683 -24.46 13.15 -18.97
N ASN A 684 -24.54 11.82 -19.13
CA ASN A 684 -25.24 10.96 -18.16
C ASN A 684 -24.58 11.01 -16.77
N ASN A 685 -23.24 10.90 -16.72
CA ASN A 685 -22.50 10.96 -15.46
C ASN A 685 -22.63 12.33 -14.78
N SER A 686 -22.58 13.42 -15.54
CA SER A 686 -22.79 14.77 -15.01
C SER A 686 -24.21 14.98 -14.50
N ILE A 687 -25.25 14.55 -15.23
CA ILE A 687 -26.65 14.67 -14.78
C ILE A 687 -26.86 13.86 -13.50
N TRP A 688 -26.43 12.60 -13.48
CA TRP A 688 -26.56 11.74 -12.31
C TRP A 688 -25.77 12.28 -11.11
N GLY A 689 -24.53 12.72 -11.32
CA GLY A 689 -23.70 13.30 -10.27
C GLY A 689 -24.27 14.58 -9.68
N ASN A 690 -24.77 15.49 -10.54
CA ASN A 690 -25.44 16.71 -10.09
C ASN A 690 -26.76 16.42 -9.37
N TYR A 691 -27.55 15.46 -9.86
CA TYR A 691 -28.77 15.01 -9.18
C TYR A 691 -28.47 14.41 -7.81
N SER A 692 -27.51 13.50 -7.72
CA SER A 692 -27.08 12.85 -6.48
C SER A 692 -26.61 13.87 -5.44
N SER A 693 -25.86 14.89 -5.88
CA SER A 693 -25.41 16.01 -5.04
C SER A 693 -26.56 16.92 -4.62
N PHE A 694 -27.50 17.20 -5.51
CA PHE A 694 -28.71 17.97 -5.19
C PHE A 694 -29.61 17.24 -4.18
N ASN A 695 -29.80 15.93 -4.36
CA ASN A 695 -30.53 15.06 -3.43
C ASN A 695 -29.92 15.14 -2.02
N GLU A 696 -28.59 15.16 -1.93
CA GLU A 696 -27.87 15.36 -0.68
C GLU A 696 -28.04 16.79 -0.12
N ALA A 697 -28.00 17.81 -0.98
CA ALA A 697 -28.25 19.20 -0.62
C ALA A 697 -29.66 19.42 -0.03
N MET A 698 -30.66 18.71 -0.55
CA MET A 698 -32.03 18.73 -0.07
C MET A 698 -32.19 18.01 1.28
N ALA A 699 -31.34 17.01 1.55
CA ALA A 699 -31.27 16.35 2.84
C ALA A 699 -30.72 17.27 3.94
N GLY A 700 -29.83 18.20 3.58
CA GLY A 700 -29.34 19.26 4.45
C GLY A 700 -28.34 18.80 5.54
N LEU A 701 -27.76 17.61 5.41
CA LEU A 701 -26.84 17.06 6.41
C LEU A 701 -25.43 17.65 6.33
N TYR A 702 -24.84 17.65 5.14
CA TYR A 702 -23.45 18.09 4.90
C TYR A 702 -23.35 19.47 4.26
N PHE A 703 -24.35 19.83 3.47
CA PHE A 703 -24.54 21.14 2.85
C PHE A 703 -26.02 21.28 2.45
N THR A 704 -26.46 22.51 2.17
CA THR A 704 -27.85 22.82 1.77
C THR A 704 -27.95 23.12 0.27
N GLY A 705 -29.18 23.14 -0.26
CA GLY A 705 -29.44 23.59 -1.63
C GLY A 705 -28.88 24.99 -1.95
N SER A 706 -28.85 25.90 -0.96
CA SER A 706 -28.25 27.23 -1.11
C SER A 706 -26.72 27.16 -1.27
N ASN A 707 -26.04 26.35 -0.45
CA ASN A 707 -24.59 26.15 -0.58
C ASN A 707 -24.25 25.51 -1.93
N TRP A 708 -25.03 24.52 -2.36
CA TRP A 708 -24.86 23.86 -3.65
C TRP A 708 -25.03 24.83 -4.83
N ALA A 709 -26.04 25.70 -4.81
CA ALA A 709 -26.25 26.70 -5.85
C ALA A 709 -25.09 27.72 -5.92
N LYS A 710 -24.57 28.17 -4.77
CA LYS A 710 -23.38 29.03 -4.71
C LYS A 710 -22.14 28.32 -5.26
N ALA A 711 -21.95 27.06 -4.91
CA ALA A 711 -20.84 26.23 -5.40
C ALA A 711 -20.88 26.06 -6.92
N GLN A 712 -22.06 25.83 -7.50
CA GLN A 712 -22.27 25.81 -8.95
C GLN A 712 -21.88 27.14 -9.61
N GLY A 713 -22.31 28.26 -9.03
CA GLY A 713 -21.95 29.59 -9.50
C GLY A 713 -20.45 29.83 -9.48
N LYS A 714 -19.79 29.50 -8.36
CA LYS A 714 -18.32 29.60 -8.22
C LYS A 714 -17.59 28.71 -9.22
N TYR A 715 -17.97 27.44 -9.32
CA TYR A 715 -17.36 26.51 -10.29
C TYR A 715 -17.46 27.04 -11.71
N THR A 716 -18.65 27.47 -12.12
CA THR A 716 -18.92 27.98 -13.48
C THR A 716 -18.09 29.24 -13.78
N ALA A 717 -17.97 30.16 -12.84
CA ALA A 717 -17.16 31.36 -12.98
C ALA A 717 -15.65 31.05 -13.13
N ASN A 718 -15.19 29.92 -12.62
CA ASN A 718 -13.78 29.51 -12.62
C ASN A 718 -13.40 28.53 -13.75
N ILE A 719 -14.35 28.12 -14.60
CA ILE A 719 -14.09 27.25 -15.77
C ILE A 719 -12.90 27.75 -16.61
N PRO A 720 -12.79 29.05 -16.98
CA PRO A 720 -11.64 29.53 -17.75
C PRO A 720 -10.29 29.31 -17.07
N GLU A 721 -10.22 29.49 -15.75
CA GLU A 721 -8.99 29.26 -14.97
C GLU A 721 -8.63 27.77 -14.90
N PHE A 722 -9.62 26.87 -14.78
CA PHE A 722 -9.35 25.43 -14.81
C PHE A 722 -8.73 24.99 -16.14
N PHE A 723 -9.21 25.54 -17.26
CA PHE A 723 -8.59 25.27 -18.57
C PHE A 723 -7.15 25.78 -18.67
N LEU A 724 -6.86 26.95 -18.09
CA LEU A 724 -5.50 27.48 -18.04
C LEU A 724 -4.60 26.64 -17.12
N ASP A 725 -5.16 26.11 -16.02
CA ASP A 725 -4.42 25.30 -15.05
C ASP A 725 -3.99 23.94 -15.61
N LEU A 726 -4.68 23.36 -16.60
CA LEU A 726 -4.26 22.13 -17.27
C LEU A 726 -2.86 22.24 -17.91
N GLY A 727 -2.47 23.44 -18.34
CA GLY A 727 -1.14 23.72 -18.90
C GLY A 727 -0.12 24.24 -17.89
N ARG A 728 -0.55 24.60 -16.67
CA ARG A 728 0.28 25.23 -15.63
C ARG A 728 0.72 24.20 -14.59
N THR A 729 2.02 24.13 -14.36
CA THR A 729 2.60 23.32 -13.25
C THR A 729 2.96 24.15 -12.02
N HIS A 730 2.79 25.47 -12.10
CA HIS A 730 3.00 26.42 -11.01
C HIS A 730 1.98 27.56 -11.08
N ASN A 731 1.67 28.20 -9.94
CA ASN A 731 0.71 29.30 -9.78
C ASN A 731 -0.70 28.98 -10.33
N GLN A 732 -1.19 27.78 -10.04
CA GLN A 732 -2.55 27.37 -10.37
C GLN A 732 -3.60 28.26 -9.66
N SER A 733 -4.84 28.21 -10.12
CA SER A 733 -5.95 28.90 -9.45
C SER A 733 -6.13 28.42 -8.00
N LEU A 734 -6.74 29.27 -7.15
CA LEU A 734 -6.96 28.96 -5.75
C LEU A 734 -7.77 27.66 -5.58
N ILE A 735 -8.81 27.48 -6.40
CA ILE A 735 -9.67 26.29 -6.34
C ILE A 735 -8.88 25.03 -6.72
N THR A 736 -8.05 25.08 -7.76
CA THR A 736 -7.18 23.94 -8.13
C THR A 736 -6.23 23.55 -6.99
N GLN A 737 -5.62 24.52 -6.31
CA GLN A 737 -4.77 24.22 -5.17
C GLN A 737 -5.54 23.67 -3.96
N LEU A 738 -6.80 24.10 -3.77
CA LEU A 738 -7.69 23.54 -2.75
C LEU A 738 -8.14 22.11 -3.09
N ILE A 739 -8.35 21.81 -4.37
CA ILE A 739 -8.62 20.46 -4.86
C ILE A 739 -7.45 19.54 -4.50
N ASP A 740 -6.21 19.97 -4.73
CA ASP A 740 -5.02 19.21 -4.36
C ASP A 740 -4.87 19.08 -2.82
N TYR A 741 -5.03 20.19 -2.10
CA TYR A 741 -4.87 20.27 -0.65
C TYR A 741 -5.85 19.34 0.10
N PHE A 742 -7.10 19.27 -0.36
CA PHE A 742 -8.14 18.42 0.22
C PHE A 742 -8.35 17.09 -0.52
N ASP A 743 -7.47 16.71 -1.46
CA ASP A 743 -7.63 15.52 -2.32
C ASP A 743 -9.04 15.37 -2.93
N ALA A 744 -9.66 16.50 -3.29
CA ALA A 744 -11.11 16.57 -3.40
C ALA A 744 -11.71 15.72 -4.52
N ILE A 745 -10.94 15.47 -5.59
CA ILE A 745 -11.34 14.55 -6.65
C ILE A 745 -10.65 13.21 -6.47
N GLN A 746 -11.41 12.14 -6.29
CA GLN A 746 -10.93 10.77 -6.09
C GLN A 746 -11.11 9.95 -7.37
N GLY A 747 -10.08 9.20 -7.80
CA GLY A 747 -10.23 8.28 -8.93
C GLY A 747 -8.93 7.65 -9.44
N GLU A 748 -9.02 6.44 -9.99
CA GLU A 748 -7.90 5.74 -10.67
C GLU A 748 -7.36 6.47 -11.90
N TYR A 749 -8.10 7.44 -12.42
CA TYR A 749 -7.73 8.27 -13.57
C TYR A 749 -6.99 9.55 -13.16
N LYS A 750 -6.90 9.84 -11.85
CA LYS A 750 -6.00 10.86 -11.33
C LYS A 750 -4.61 10.27 -11.16
N ASN A 751 -3.68 10.84 -11.90
CA ASN A 751 -2.30 10.45 -11.93
C ASN A 751 -1.52 11.26 -10.88
N GLU A 752 -1.15 10.66 -9.75
CA GLU A 752 -0.24 11.33 -8.82
C GLU A 752 1.23 11.18 -9.29
N TYR A 753 1.54 11.75 -10.47
CA TYR A 753 2.84 11.83 -11.20
C TYR A 753 3.13 10.82 -12.33
N GLY A 754 2.08 10.18 -12.87
CA GLY A 754 2.17 9.21 -13.97
C GLY A 754 2.52 9.74 -15.38
N HIS A 755 2.74 11.04 -15.59
CA HIS A 755 3.15 11.67 -16.85
C HIS A 755 3.78 13.06 -16.60
N ASN A 756 4.69 13.51 -17.47
CA ASN A 756 5.75 14.49 -17.19
C ASN A 756 5.23 15.84 -16.62
N VAL A 757 5.62 16.15 -15.37
CA VAL A 757 5.51 17.50 -14.80
C VAL A 757 6.41 18.52 -15.53
N SER A 758 7.41 18.04 -16.28
CA SER A 758 8.21 18.83 -17.22
C SER A 758 7.79 18.57 -18.67
N GLY A 759 8.28 19.34 -19.65
CA GLY A 759 7.91 19.15 -21.07
C GLY A 759 6.84 20.12 -21.62
N ASN A 760 6.66 20.06 -22.95
CA ASN A 760 5.77 20.94 -23.72
C ASN A 760 4.29 20.80 -23.32
N THR A 761 3.56 21.92 -23.28
CA THR A 761 2.11 22.00 -23.05
C THR A 761 1.31 21.04 -23.92
N ALA A 762 1.67 20.88 -25.21
CA ALA A 762 1.02 19.89 -26.06
C ALA A 762 1.23 18.46 -25.55
N LYS A 763 2.45 18.12 -25.13
CA LYS A 763 2.79 16.80 -24.57
C LYS A 763 2.03 16.51 -23.27
N LYS A 764 1.92 17.52 -22.39
CA LYS A 764 1.14 17.46 -21.14
C LYS A 764 -0.36 17.28 -21.40
N LEU A 765 -0.90 17.92 -22.43
CA LEU A 765 -2.30 17.80 -22.82
C LEU A 765 -2.61 16.48 -23.55
N PHE A 766 -1.72 15.99 -24.42
CA PHE A 766 -1.94 14.77 -25.23
C PHE A 766 -1.71 13.45 -24.49
N GLN A 767 -1.18 13.48 -23.27
CA GLN A 767 -1.07 12.31 -22.39
C GLN A 767 -2.42 12.10 -21.68
N SER A 768 -3.04 10.91 -21.82
CA SER A 768 -4.30 10.39 -21.23
C SER A 768 -5.48 11.36 -20.97
N ASP A 769 -5.24 12.47 -20.31
CA ASP A 769 -6.16 13.46 -19.79
C ASP A 769 -6.97 14.16 -20.88
N ALA A 770 -6.43 14.43 -22.07
CA ALA A 770 -7.24 14.93 -23.21
C ALA A 770 -8.17 13.86 -23.78
N LEU A 771 -7.72 12.60 -23.87
CA LEU A 771 -8.56 11.50 -24.37
C LEU A 771 -9.74 11.27 -23.41
N PHE A 772 -9.47 11.29 -22.11
CA PHE A 772 -10.46 11.13 -21.05
C PHE A 772 -11.09 12.47 -20.61
N PHE A 773 -10.81 13.60 -21.28
CA PHE A 773 -11.26 14.94 -20.86
C PHE A 773 -12.75 15.01 -20.59
N CYS A 774 -13.57 14.40 -21.46
CA CYS A 774 -15.03 14.37 -21.28
C CYS A 774 -15.41 13.68 -19.96
N THR A 775 -14.81 12.54 -19.65
CA THR A 775 -15.12 11.80 -18.40
C THR A 775 -14.52 12.50 -17.18
N ASN A 776 -13.26 12.96 -17.28
CA ASN A 776 -12.55 13.65 -16.21
C ASN A 776 -13.18 15.00 -15.87
N SER A 777 -13.71 15.74 -16.85
CA SER A 777 -14.35 17.05 -16.62
C SER A 777 -15.67 16.95 -15.88
N ALA A 778 -16.47 15.90 -16.12
CA ALA A 778 -17.68 15.63 -15.33
C ALA A 778 -17.33 15.29 -13.88
N GLU A 779 -16.33 14.43 -13.67
CA GLU A 779 -15.86 14.05 -12.34
C GLU A 779 -15.25 15.23 -11.59
N HIS A 780 -14.46 16.05 -12.30
CA HIS A 780 -13.92 17.29 -11.80
C HIS A 780 -15.02 18.25 -11.36
N GLN A 781 -16.06 18.42 -12.18
CA GLN A 781 -17.19 19.28 -11.85
C GLN A 781 -17.88 18.83 -10.56
N ILE A 782 -18.39 17.61 -10.52
CA ILE A 782 -19.26 17.16 -9.43
C ILE A 782 -18.50 17.10 -8.10
N GLN A 783 -17.26 16.64 -8.09
CA GLN A 783 -16.47 16.56 -6.86
C GLN A 783 -15.96 17.95 -6.40
N THR A 784 -15.66 18.87 -7.32
CA THR A 784 -15.32 20.26 -6.97
C THR A 784 -16.53 21.02 -6.40
N ILE A 785 -17.73 20.80 -6.94
CA ILE A 785 -18.96 21.38 -6.39
C ILE A 785 -19.20 20.87 -4.97
N SER A 786 -19.03 19.58 -4.71
CA SER A 786 -19.12 19.01 -3.35
C SER A 786 -18.11 19.67 -2.40
N LEU A 787 -16.84 19.82 -2.82
CA LEU A 787 -15.83 20.55 -2.06
C LEU A 787 -16.31 21.97 -1.72
N LEU A 788 -16.67 22.76 -2.73
CA LEU A 788 -17.05 24.17 -2.55
C LEU A 788 -18.32 24.33 -1.70
N ALA A 789 -19.31 23.44 -1.86
CA ALA A 789 -20.55 23.46 -1.09
C ALA A 789 -20.28 23.10 0.39
N MET A 790 -19.45 22.09 0.64
CA MET A 790 -19.05 21.70 1.99
C MET A 790 -18.18 22.78 2.65
N MET A 791 -17.28 23.43 1.92
CA MET A 791 -16.48 24.56 2.43
C MET A 791 -17.34 25.79 2.75
N ASP A 792 -18.41 26.06 1.99
CA ASP A 792 -19.34 27.16 2.29
C ASP A 792 -20.17 26.88 3.55
N ASN A 793 -20.51 25.61 3.78
CA ASN A 793 -21.24 25.16 4.96
C ASN A 793 -20.37 25.06 6.22
N TYR A 794 -19.12 24.59 6.10
CA TYR A 794 -18.20 24.42 7.21
C TYR A 794 -17.72 25.78 7.73
N LYS A 795 -17.93 26.07 9.02
CA LYS A 795 -17.57 27.34 9.65
C LYS A 795 -16.32 27.20 10.51
N VAL A 796 -15.39 28.14 10.35
CA VAL A 796 -14.15 28.26 11.11
C VAL A 796 -14.08 29.66 11.72
N LYS A 797 -13.39 29.80 12.86
CA LYS A 797 -13.16 31.13 13.44
C LYS A 797 -11.97 31.80 12.77
N LEU A 798 -12.14 33.05 12.37
CA LEU A 798 -11.09 33.94 11.91
C LEU A 798 -11.16 35.19 12.78
N ASN A 799 -10.12 35.43 13.60
CA ASN A 799 -10.09 36.57 14.53
C ASN A 799 -11.33 36.65 15.45
N GLY A 800 -11.86 35.49 15.86
CA GLY A 800 -13.03 35.37 16.73
C GLY A 800 -14.39 35.33 16.03
N GLU A 801 -14.47 35.66 14.73
CA GLU A 801 -15.71 35.60 13.94
C GLU A 801 -15.82 34.31 13.13
N TYR A 802 -17.02 33.72 13.07
CA TYR A 802 -17.27 32.52 12.27
C TYR A 802 -17.44 32.85 10.79
N VAL A 803 -16.50 32.40 9.97
CA VAL A 803 -16.52 32.54 8.50
C VAL A 803 -16.59 31.17 7.82
N PRO A 804 -17.10 31.06 6.58
CA PRO A 804 -16.96 29.84 5.78
C PRO A 804 -15.49 29.42 5.61
N LEU A 805 -15.23 28.11 5.58
CA LEU A 805 -13.88 27.54 5.41
C LEU A 805 -13.17 28.04 4.15
N PHE A 806 -13.90 28.34 3.08
CA PHE A 806 -13.31 28.91 1.87
C PHE A 806 -12.63 30.26 2.11
N GLU A 807 -13.13 31.08 3.04
CA GLU A 807 -12.69 32.46 3.22
C GLU A 807 -11.36 32.61 3.95
N ILE A 808 -10.87 31.54 4.61
CA ILE A 808 -9.57 31.57 5.29
C ILE A 808 -8.40 31.29 4.33
N PHE A 809 -8.66 30.83 3.11
CA PHE A 809 -7.62 30.48 2.15
C PHE A 809 -7.35 31.62 1.16
N TYR A 810 -6.08 31.81 0.81
CA TYR A 810 -5.63 32.75 -0.22
C TYR A 810 -4.35 32.23 -0.89
N LYS A 811 -3.93 32.88 -1.99
CA LYS A 811 -2.60 32.64 -2.58
C LYS A 811 -1.64 33.71 -2.08
N ASN A 812 -0.49 33.30 -1.52
CA ASN A 812 0.56 34.23 -1.12
C ASN A 812 1.31 34.82 -2.33
N ASP A 813 2.33 35.65 -2.09
CA ASP A 813 3.12 36.31 -3.13
C ASP A 813 3.86 35.34 -4.08
N ARG A 814 4.06 34.08 -3.66
CA ARG A 814 4.63 33.01 -4.49
C ARG A 814 3.57 32.26 -5.30
N GLY A 815 2.31 32.68 -5.22
CA GLY A 815 1.18 31.97 -5.84
C GLY A 815 0.84 30.63 -5.18
N ILE A 816 1.30 30.40 -3.94
CA ILE A 816 1.09 29.15 -3.19
C ILE A 816 -0.06 29.34 -2.20
N LEU A 817 -0.91 28.33 -2.05
CA LEU A 817 -1.99 28.27 -1.07
C LEU A 817 -1.47 28.58 0.33
N SER A 818 -2.16 29.45 1.04
CA SER A 818 -1.84 29.86 2.42
C SER A 818 -3.13 30.13 3.20
N ILE A 819 -3.05 29.98 4.51
CA ILE A 819 -4.14 30.23 5.45
C ILE A 819 -3.94 31.62 6.07
N LYS A 820 -5.01 32.41 6.18
CA LYS A 820 -5.00 33.73 6.82
C LYS A 820 -4.57 33.62 8.28
N GLU A 821 -3.76 34.59 8.72
CA GLU A 821 -3.37 34.70 10.14
C GLU A 821 -4.62 34.90 11.02
N GLY A 822 -4.64 34.23 12.18
CA GLY A 822 -5.77 34.26 13.12
C GLY A 822 -6.92 33.28 12.80
N ALA A 823 -6.76 32.40 11.82
CA ALA A 823 -7.71 31.31 11.55
C ALA A 823 -7.50 30.12 12.52
N GLU A 824 -8.55 29.71 13.21
CA GLU A 824 -8.59 28.47 14.00
C GLU A 824 -8.91 27.28 13.08
N PHE A 825 -7.89 26.75 12.40
CA PHE A 825 -8.02 25.58 11.52
C PHE A 825 -6.76 24.73 11.59
N THR A 826 -6.85 23.57 12.24
CA THR A 826 -5.71 22.67 12.46
C THR A 826 -5.56 21.64 11.35
N GLU A 827 -4.41 20.97 11.32
CA GLU A 827 -4.19 19.81 10.44
C GLU A 827 -5.22 18.70 10.68
N LYS A 828 -5.62 18.48 11.95
CA LYS A 828 -6.66 17.51 12.31
C LYS A 828 -8.03 17.92 11.76
N ASP A 829 -8.36 19.22 11.80
CA ASP A 829 -9.60 19.74 11.19
C ASP A 829 -9.59 19.56 9.68
N ARG A 830 -8.44 19.79 9.02
CA ARG A 830 -8.28 19.52 7.58
C ARG A 830 -8.50 18.05 7.26
N TYR A 831 -7.81 17.15 7.96
CA TYR A 831 -7.93 15.71 7.76
C TYR A 831 -9.38 15.23 7.94
N ASN A 832 -10.05 15.69 9.00
CA ASN A 832 -11.45 15.36 9.26
C ASN A 832 -12.39 15.88 8.18
N PHE A 833 -12.17 17.12 7.70
CA PHE A 833 -12.94 17.68 6.59
C PHE A 833 -12.73 16.88 5.30
N MET A 834 -11.47 16.55 4.98
CA MET A 834 -11.10 15.74 3.81
C MET A 834 -11.76 14.35 3.87
N ASN A 835 -11.67 13.65 4.99
CA ASN A 835 -12.30 12.33 5.15
C ASN A 835 -13.82 12.40 4.97
N ARG A 836 -14.46 13.40 5.55
CA ARG A 836 -15.90 13.60 5.36
C ARG A 836 -16.24 13.92 3.90
N LEU A 837 -15.43 14.72 3.20
CA LEU A 837 -15.57 14.99 1.78
C LEU A 837 -15.44 13.70 0.94
N HIS A 838 -14.43 12.87 1.24
CA HIS A 838 -14.22 11.58 0.58
C HIS A 838 -15.40 10.62 0.80
N ALA A 839 -15.88 10.50 2.04
CA ALA A 839 -17.04 9.67 2.37
C ALA A 839 -18.30 10.14 1.63
N VAL A 840 -18.55 11.45 1.59
CA VAL A 840 -19.67 12.03 0.83
C VAL A 840 -19.52 11.75 -0.66
N ASN A 841 -18.38 12.09 -1.28
CA ASN A 841 -18.15 11.85 -2.71
C ASN A 841 -18.28 10.36 -3.08
N LYS A 842 -17.76 9.45 -2.25
CA LYS A 842 -17.90 7.99 -2.42
C LYS A 842 -19.35 7.53 -2.40
N LYS A 843 -20.18 8.09 -1.50
CA LYS A 843 -21.63 7.86 -1.42
C LYS A 843 -22.38 8.44 -2.64
N LEU A 844 -21.94 9.57 -3.16
CA LEU A 844 -22.61 10.26 -4.26
C LEU A 844 -22.27 9.69 -5.64
N HIS A 845 -21.01 9.30 -5.86
CA HIS A 845 -20.46 9.02 -7.20
C HIS A 845 -19.90 7.62 -7.36
N GLY A 846 -19.54 6.93 -6.27
CA GLY A 846 -18.96 5.59 -6.31
C GLY A 846 -17.53 5.55 -5.78
N ASN A 847 -17.03 4.33 -5.58
CA ASN A 847 -15.70 4.12 -5.02
C ASN A 847 -14.63 3.95 -6.11
N TYR A 848 -13.94 5.03 -6.46
CA TYR A 848 -12.88 5.03 -7.48
C TYR A 848 -11.47 5.22 -6.91
N ASN A 849 -11.33 5.33 -5.59
CA ASN A 849 -10.04 5.54 -4.94
C ASN A 849 -9.24 4.22 -4.85
N LYS A 850 -7.91 4.28 -5.01
CA LYS A 850 -7.03 3.11 -4.86
C LYS A 850 -6.97 2.63 -3.41
N PHE A 851 -6.97 3.54 -2.45
CA PHE A 851 -6.95 3.23 -1.02
C PHE A 851 -8.17 2.38 -0.62
N ASP A 852 -9.33 2.69 -1.19
CA ASP A 852 -10.61 2.05 -0.89
C ASP A 852 -10.92 0.85 -1.78
N ARG A 853 -9.93 0.35 -2.53
CA ARG A 853 -10.14 -0.70 -3.53
C ARG A 853 -10.76 -1.95 -2.89
N ALA A 854 -11.86 -2.43 -3.49
CA ALA A 854 -12.56 -3.61 -3.00
C ALA A 854 -11.72 -4.90 -3.16
N LEU A 855 -11.92 -5.89 -2.27
CA LEU A 855 -11.17 -7.16 -2.32
C LEU A 855 -11.28 -7.84 -3.70
N LEU A 856 -12.48 -7.84 -4.31
CA LEU A 856 -12.68 -8.43 -5.63
C LEU A 856 -11.78 -7.81 -6.70
N GLN A 857 -11.45 -6.51 -6.61
CA GLN A 857 -10.56 -5.82 -7.56
C GLN A 857 -9.11 -6.30 -7.47
N ARG A 858 -8.71 -7.04 -6.43
CA ARG A 858 -7.36 -7.63 -6.35
C ARG A 858 -7.18 -8.82 -7.29
N HIS A 859 -8.26 -9.43 -7.77
CA HIS A 859 -8.21 -10.51 -8.77
C HIS A 859 -8.29 -9.95 -10.19
N TRP A 860 -7.51 -10.52 -11.12
CA TRP A 860 -7.52 -10.12 -12.53
C TRP A 860 -8.93 -10.14 -13.15
N PHE A 861 -9.77 -11.13 -12.81
CA PHE A 861 -11.14 -11.23 -13.31
C PHE A 861 -12.09 -10.25 -12.63
N GLY A 862 -11.87 -9.96 -11.34
CA GLY A 862 -12.71 -9.05 -10.58
C GLY A 862 -12.60 -7.61 -11.09
N LYS A 863 -11.41 -7.19 -11.51
CA LYS A 863 -11.21 -5.88 -12.17
C LYS A 863 -12.03 -5.76 -13.47
N LEU A 864 -12.09 -6.81 -14.29
CA LEU A 864 -12.88 -6.84 -15.52
C LEU A 864 -14.38 -6.75 -15.24
N ILE A 865 -14.85 -7.40 -14.17
CA ILE A 865 -16.25 -7.37 -13.76
C ILE A 865 -16.66 -5.98 -13.26
N ILE A 866 -15.80 -5.34 -12.46
CA ILE A 866 -16.19 -4.14 -11.69
C ILE A 866 -15.78 -2.81 -12.33
N GLN A 867 -15.02 -2.81 -13.43
CA GLN A 867 -14.52 -1.60 -14.11
C GLN A 867 -15.58 -0.49 -14.27
N PHE A 868 -16.83 -0.85 -14.60
CA PHE A 868 -17.96 0.09 -14.76
C PHE A 868 -19.05 -0.09 -13.69
N ARG A 869 -18.73 -0.75 -12.58
CA ARG A 869 -19.68 -1.12 -11.52
C ARG A 869 -19.24 -0.64 -10.13
N LYS A 870 -18.28 0.27 -10.05
CA LYS A 870 -17.71 0.76 -8.78
C LYS A 870 -18.69 1.57 -7.93
N TYR A 871 -19.78 2.06 -8.52
CA TYR A 871 -20.85 2.76 -7.80
C TYR A 871 -21.89 1.81 -7.17
N ILE A 872 -21.94 0.53 -7.58
CA ILE A 872 -23.06 -0.37 -7.23
C ILE A 872 -23.14 -0.60 -5.73
N TYR A 873 -22.03 -0.97 -5.10
CA TYR A 873 -21.99 -1.23 -3.66
C TYR A 873 -22.32 0.03 -2.84
N THR A 874 -21.68 1.16 -3.14
CA THR A 874 -21.90 2.40 -2.39
C THR A 874 -23.35 2.89 -2.54
N SER A 875 -23.93 2.77 -3.74
CA SER A 875 -25.32 3.13 -4.00
C SER A 875 -26.30 2.21 -3.29
N TYR A 876 -26.01 0.91 -3.26
CA TYR A 876 -26.81 -0.08 -2.52
C TYR A 876 -26.81 0.22 -1.02
N VAL A 877 -25.63 0.38 -0.41
CA VAL A 877 -25.51 0.69 1.02
C VAL A 877 -26.14 2.04 1.35
N ARG A 878 -25.94 3.06 0.52
CA ARG A 878 -26.58 4.38 0.70
C ARG A 878 -28.10 4.27 0.71
N LYS A 879 -28.70 3.38 -0.11
CA LYS A 879 -30.15 3.20 -0.20
C LYS A 879 -30.72 2.28 0.87
N PHE A 880 -30.09 1.14 1.13
CA PHE A 880 -30.65 0.03 1.91
C PHE A 880 -29.80 -0.45 3.08
N GLY A 881 -28.60 0.11 3.28
CA GLY A 881 -27.67 -0.31 4.32
C GLY A 881 -28.26 -0.26 5.73
N SER A 882 -27.78 -1.14 6.60
CA SER A 882 -28.09 -1.11 8.03
C SER A 882 -27.45 0.11 8.70
N LYS A 883 -28.05 0.56 9.81
CA LYS A 883 -27.49 1.63 10.64
C LYS A 883 -26.17 1.17 11.26
N HIS A 884 -25.08 1.89 11.02
CA HIS A 884 -23.75 1.60 11.56
C HIS A 884 -22.93 2.90 11.70
N ILE A 885 -21.79 2.79 12.38
CA ILE A 885 -20.81 3.87 12.50
C ILE A 885 -19.94 3.87 11.25
N ASP A 886 -19.93 4.98 10.52
CA ASP A 886 -19.04 5.17 9.37
C ASP A 886 -17.85 6.04 9.81
N VAL A 887 -16.70 5.39 10.00
CA VAL A 887 -15.49 6.01 10.55
C VAL A 887 -14.97 7.11 9.62
N GLU A 888 -15.03 6.92 8.30
CA GLU A 888 -14.62 7.94 7.33
C GLU A 888 -15.53 9.17 7.37
N LEU A 889 -16.84 8.94 7.50
CA LEU A 889 -17.83 10.01 7.60
C LEU A 889 -17.79 10.74 8.95
N GLN A 890 -17.30 10.06 9.98
CA GLN A 890 -17.36 10.46 11.38
C GLN A 890 -18.79 10.70 11.85
N ASP A 891 -19.70 9.82 11.44
CA ASP A 891 -21.11 9.92 11.77
C ASP A 891 -21.79 8.55 11.71
N ILE A 892 -22.99 8.48 12.24
CA ILE A 892 -23.85 7.31 12.08
C ILE A 892 -24.55 7.43 10.74
N THR A 893 -24.49 6.37 9.93
CA THR A 893 -25.13 6.34 8.61
C THR A 893 -26.09 5.17 8.49
N SER A 894 -27.15 5.35 7.70
CA SER A 894 -28.12 4.31 7.40
C SER A 894 -28.63 4.44 5.96
N GLY A 895 -29.19 3.35 5.43
CA GLY A 895 -29.83 3.36 4.13
C GLY A 895 -31.02 4.31 4.11
N TYR A 896 -31.04 5.29 3.21
CA TYR A 896 -32.07 6.33 3.26
C TYR A 896 -33.46 5.85 2.89
N ILE A 897 -33.57 4.79 2.07
CA ILE A 897 -34.86 4.19 1.71
C ILE A 897 -35.38 3.34 2.87
N SER A 898 -34.54 2.43 3.40
CA SER A 898 -34.91 1.60 4.55
C SER A 898 -35.23 2.46 5.77
N GLY A 899 -34.44 3.50 6.01
CA GLY A 899 -34.69 4.53 7.01
C GLY A 899 -36.02 5.23 6.79
N ALA A 900 -36.26 5.81 5.61
CA ALA A 900 -37.51 6.53 5.33
C ALA A 900 -38.76 5.65 5.47
N PHE A 901 -38.71 4.36 5.08
CA PHE A 901 -39.83 3.44 5.31
C PHE A 901 -40.05 3.14 6.79
N SER A 902 -38.98 2.94 7.56
CA SER A 902 -39.06 2.74 9.01
C SER A 902 -39.65 3.98 9.70
N THR A 903 -39.16 5.17 9.33
CA THR A 903 -39.66 6.46 9.78
C THR A 903 -41.13 6.67 9.38
N LEU A 904 -41.52 6.34 8.15
CA LEU A 904 -42.90 6.46 7.70
C LEU A 904 -43.82 5.53 8.52
N PHE A 905 -43.41 4.29 8.75
CA PHE A 905 -44.16 3.34 9.56
C PHE A 905 -44.28 3.79 11.02
N SER A 906 -43.19 4.31 11.62
CA SER A 906 -43.22 4.81 12.99
C SER A 906 -44.10 6.05 13.13
N LEU A 907 -44.03 6.99 12.18
CA LEU A 907 -44.89 8.17 12.12
C LEU A 907 -46.36 7.80 11.93
N LEU A 908 -46.67 6.84 11.07
CA LEU A 908 -48.04 6.33 10.87
C LEU A 908 -48.55 5.64 12.14
N LYS A 909 -47.73 4.81 12.80
CA LYS A 909 -48.09 4.19 14.07
C LYS A 909 -48.36 5.24 15.15
N GLN A 910 -47.46 6.20 15.35
CA GLN A 910 -47.62 7.26 16.34
C GLN A 910 -48.86 8.14 16.07
N SER A 911 -49.06 8.54 14.82
CA SER A 911 -50.10 9.50 14.44
C SER A 911 -51.50 8.85 14.32
N ILE A 912 -51.58 7.62 13.81
CA ILE A 912 -52.85 6.93 13.52
C ILE A 912 -53.22 5.96 14.63
N ILE A 913 -52.28 5.14 15.09
CA ILE A 913 -52.54 4.07 16.07
C ILE A 913 -52.48 4.62 17.49
N GLU A 914 -51.41 5.36 17.82
CA GLU A 914 -51.15 5.86 19.17
C GLU A 914 -51.76 7.27 19.41
N LYS A 915 -52.24 7.94 18.33
CA LYS A 915 -52.85 9.29 18.32
C LYS A 915 -51.99 10.37 19.01
N GLN A 916 -50.68 10.21 19.01
CA GLN A 916 -49.73 11.16 19.59
C GLN A 916 -49.30 12.17 18.52
N GLY A 917 -49.91 13.37 18.51
CA GLY A 917 -49.59 14.44 17.56
C GLY A 917 -50.08 14.19 16.13
N ASN A 918 -49.91 15.19 15.26
CA ASN A 918 -50.18 15.05 13.82
C ASN A 918 -48.90 14.73 13.04
N PHE A 919 -49.05 14.17 11.84
CA PHE A 919 -47.93 13.70 11.01
C PHE A 919 -46.85 14.78 10.79
N ILE A 920 -47.26 16.03 10.55
CA ILE A 920 -46.34 17.16 10.31
C ILE A 920 -45.56 17.55 11.57
N SER A 921 -46.20 17.51 12.74
CA SER A 921 -45.54 17.76 14.03
C SER A 921 -44.49 16.68 14.31
N ASN A 922 -44.83 15.41 14.10
CA ASN A 922 -43.94 14.29 14.37
C ASN A 922 -42.74 14.25 13.39
N LEU A 923 -42.95 14.63 12.11
CA LEU A 923 -41.88 14.78 11.12
C LEU A 923 -40.84 15.84 11.53
N LYS A 924 -41.26 16.94 12.18
CA LYS A 924 -40.35 17.99 12.66
C LYS A 924 -39.46 17.55 13.83
N ASN A 925 -39.91 16.54 14.59
CA ASN A 925 -39.24 16.06 15.79
C ASN A 925 -38.32 14.85 15.54
N LEU A 926 -38.18 14.41 14.29
CA LEU A 926 -37.26 13.34 13.92
C LEU A 926 -35.81 13.71 14.18
N ASP A 927 -35.00 12.68 14.42
CA ASP A 927 -33.55 12.83 14.44
C ASP A 927 -33.03 13.31 13.08
N LYS A 928 -31.84 13.94 13.10
CA LYS A 928 -31.25 14.61 11.94
C LYS A 928 -31.09 13.65 10.75
N GLU A 929 -30.63 12.42 11.00
CA GLU A 929 -30.42 11.38 9.98
C GLU A 929 -31.75 10.85 9.43
N ASP A 930 -32.74 10.56 10.28
CA ASP A 930 -34.05 10.07 9.85
C ASP A 930 -34.78 11.10 8.98
N LYS A 931 -34.71 12.37 9.37
CA LYS A 931 -35.27 13.49 8.60
C LYS A 931 -34.59 13.61 7.24
N ALA A 932 -33.26 13.51 7.20
CA ALA A 932 -32.50 13.54 5.97
C ALA A 932 -32.86 12.38 5.03
N ASN A 933 -32.99 11.16 5.58
CA ASN A 933 -33.38 9.97 4.84
C ASN A 933 -34.75 10.10 4.19
N PHE A 934 -35.71 10.70 4.90
CA PHE A 934 -37.03 11.02 4.37
C PHE A 934 -36.96 12.01 3.20
N TYR A 935 -36.16 13.08 3.31
CA TYR A 935 -35.99 14.05 2.22
C TYR A 935 -35.27 13.49 0.99
N ARG A 936 -34.23 12.66 1.18
CA ARG A 936 -33.55 11.94 0.08
C ARG A 936 -34.52 11.06 -0.69
N THR A 937 -35.33 10.27 0.02
CA THR A 937 -36.35 9.38 -0.59
C THR A 937 -37.43 10.19 -1.30
N SER A 938 -37.92 11.26 -0.69
CA SER A 938 -38.94 12.13 -1.28
C SER A 938 -38.42 12.80 -2.55
N THR A 939 -37.17 13.25 -2.56
CA THR A 939 -36.51 13.84 -3.73
C THR A 939 -36.36 12.81 -4.86
N ASP A 940 -36.01 11.57 -4.55
CA ASP A 940 -35.99 10.45 -5.53
C ASP A 940 -37.36 10.24 -6.19
N LEU A 941 -38.45 10.23 -5.40
CA LEU A 941 -39.80 10.05 -5.92
C LEU A 941 -40.25 11.21 -6.82
N VAL A 942 -39.96 12.45 -6.41
CA VAL A 942 -40.27 13.66 -7.21
C VAL A 942 -39.48 13.66 -8.51
N PHE A 943 -38.18 13.32 -8.45
CA PHE A 943 -37.33 13.27 -9.62
C PHE A 943 -37.76 12.16 -10.59
N LEU A 944 -38.14 10.99 -10.08
CA LEU A 944 -38.72 9.92 -10.89
C LEU A 944 -40.00 10.39 -11.59
N GLY A 945 -40.90 11.06 -10.87
CA GLY A 945 -42.12 11.65 -11.45
C GLY A 945 -41.81 12.62 -12.58
N ALA A 946 -40.85 13.53 -12.36
CA ALA A 946 -40.40 14.49 -13.37
C ALA A 946 -39.80 13.79 -14.61
N LEU A 947 -38.99 12.75 -14.43
CA LEU A 947 -38.44 11.95 -15.53
C LEU A 947 -39.55 11.24 -16.32
N LEU A 948 -40.58 10.69 -15.66
CA LEU A 948 -41.71 10.05 -16.32
C LEU A 948 -42.51 11.07 -17.15
N THR A 949 -42.81 12.24 -16.59
CA THR A 949 -43.48 13.34 -17.31
C THR A 949 -42.65 13.81 -18.50
N LEU A 950 -41.34 14.01 -18.33
CA LEU A 950 -40.43 14.38 -19.43
C LEU A 950 -40.44 13.33 -20.54
N GLY A 951 -40.42 12.04 -20.18
CA GLY A 951 -40.51 10.95 -21.15
C GLY A 951 -41.81 10.94 -21.95
N MET A 952 -42.95 11.27 -21.32
CA MET A 952 -44.24 11.39 -22.00
C MET A 952 -44.26 12.60 -22.95
N LEU A 953 -43.76 13.76 -22.50
CA LEU A 953 -43.69 14.97 -23.33
C LEU A 953 -42.81 14.76 -24.57
N LEU A 954 -41.63 14.15 -24.40
CA LEU A 954 -40.72 13.87 -25.50
C LEU A 954 -41.24 12.79 -26.45
N ALA A 955 -41.97 11.79 -25.94
CA ALA A 955 -42.60 10.77 -26.79
C ALA A 955 -43.73 11.35 -27.65
N ASN A 956 -44.50 12.30 -27.12
CA ASN A 956 -45.54 13.01 -27.87
C ASN A 956 -44.99 14.07 -28.84
N ALA A 957 -43.75 14.53 -28.62
CA ALA A 957 -43.06 15.47 -29.51
C ALA A 957 -42.30 14.76 -30.66
N LYS A 958 -42.31 13.42 -30.70
CA LYS A 958 -41.73 12.67 -31.81
C LYS A 958 -42.73 12.65 -32.97
N ASP A 959 -42.45 13.42 -34.02
CA ASP A 959 -43.19 13.33 -35.29
C ASP A 959 -42.93 11.98 -36.00
N ASP A 960 -43.77 11.60 -36.97
CA ASP A 960 -43.65 10.36 -37.75
C ASP A 960 -42.34 10.27 -38.58
N ASP A 961 -41.60 11.36 -38.70
CA ASP A 961 -40.25 11.37 -39.26
C ASP A 961 -39.23 10.96 -38.18
N ASP A 962 -38.68 9.75 -38.32
CA ASP A 962 -37.71 9.12 -37.40
C ASP A 962 -36.38 9.90 -37.18
N ASP A 963 -36.24 11.09 -37.77
CA ASP A 963 -34.98 11.85 -37.90
C ASP A 963 -34.78 12.99 -36.88
N ASP A 964 -35.65 13.21 -35.89
CA ASP A 964 -35.43 14.26 -34.86
C ASP A 964 -34.30 13.88 -33.89
N PHE A 965 -33.07 14.23 -34.30
CA PHE A 965 -31.82 13.97 -33.60
C PHE A 965 -31.84 14.42 -32.13
N LEU A 966 -32.43 15.58 -31.83
CA LEU A 966 -32.44 16.15 -30.48
C LEU A 966 -33.43 15.40 -29.58
N VAL A 967 -34.66 15.18 -30.05
CA VAL A 967 -35.68 14.44 -29.28
C VAL A 967 -35.23 13.01 -29.01
N ASN A 968 -34.62 12.33 -29.99
CA ASN A 968 -34.06 11.00 -29.82
C ASN A 968 -32.92 10.95 -28.78
N HIS A 969 -32.03 11.95 -28.77
CA HIS A 969 -30.98 12.06 -27.75
C HIS A 969 -31.53 12.35 -26.36
N LEU A 970 -32.52 13.25 -26.24
CA LEU A 970 -33.16 13.57 -24.96
C LEU A 970 -33.93 12.37 -24.39
N LEU A 971 -34.65 11.62 -25.23
CA LEU A 971 -35.32 10.37 -24.84
C LEU A 971 -34.32 9.31 -24.39
N LEU A 972 -33.18 9.18 -25.09
CA LEU A 972 -32.11 8.27 -24.69
C LEU A 972 -31.55 8.64 -23.31
N GLN A 973 -31.24 9.92 -23.08
CA GLN A 973 -30.73 10.38 -21.78
C GLN A 973 -31.76 10.20 -20.67
N GLN A 974 -33.02 10.57 -20.91
CA GLN A 974 -34.12 10.36 -19.96
C GLN A 974 -34.24 8.89 -19.56
N ARG A 975 -34.19 7.96 -20.54
CA ARG A 975 -34.26 6.52 -20.27
C ARG A 975 -33.06 6.02 -19.48
N ARG A 976 -31.86 6.53 -19.74
CA ARG A 976 -30.63 6.17 -19.01
C ARG A 976 -30.68 6.63 -17.56
N VAL A 977 -30.93 7.91 -17.32
CA VAL A 977 -31.02 8.48 -15.96
C VAL A 977 -32.15 7.81 -15.17
N LYS A 978 -33.31 7.56 -15.79
CA LYS A 978 -34.40 6.79 -15.17
C LYS A 978 -33.98 5.36 -14.85
N GLY A 979 -33.25 4.71 -15.76
CA GLY A 979 -32.71 3.36 -15.57
C GLY A 979 -31.75 3.29 -14.38
N ASP A 980 -30.85 4.26 -14.26
CA ASP A 980 -29.89 4.36 -13.15
C ASP A 980 -30.62 4.59 -11.81
N LEU A 981 -31.65 5.45 -11.79
CA LEU A 981 -32.48 5.69 -10.60
C LEU A 981 -33.27 4.45 -10.15
N LEU A 982 -33.84 3.71 -11.11
CA LEU A 982 -34.65 2.52 -10.87
C LEU A 982 -33.85 1.22 -10.75
N PHE A 983 -32.53 1.28 -10.94
CA PHE A 983 -31.65 0.11 -11.04
C PHE A 983 -31.85 -0.90 -9.89
N PHE A 984 -32.06 -0.42 -8.67
CA PHE A 984 -32.21 -1.25 -7.47
C PHE A 984 -33.66 -1.64 -7.11
N PHE A 985 -34.67 -1.22 -7.88
CA PHE A 985 -36.09 -1.47 -7.59
C PHE A 985 -36.74 -2.54 -8.48
N GLY A 986 -35.98 -3.14 -9.42
CA GLY A 986 -36.45 -4.24 -10.27
C GLY A 986 -36.36 -5.62 -9.60
N THR A 987 -37.18 -6.58 -10.05
CA THR A 987 -37.27 -7.95 -9.50
C THR A 987 -36.07 -8.86 -9.76
N ASP A 988 -34.99 -8.35 -10.35
CA ASP A 988 -33.92 -9.18 -10.89
C ASP A 988 -32.53 -8.75 -10.39
N LEU A 989 -32.30 -8.81 -9.09
CA LEU A 989 -30.94 -8.72 -8.54
C LEU A 989 -30.04 -9.84 -9.13
N TYR A 990 -30.61 -10.99 -9.53
CA TYR A 990 -29.91 -12.06 -10.26
C TYR A 990 -29.51 -11.67 -11.69
N LYS A 991 -30.22 -10.74 -12.36
CA LYS A 991 -29.79 -10.20 -13.67
C LYS A 991 -28.55 -9.31 -13.57
N LEU A 992 -28.11 -8.90 -12.38
CA LEU A 992 -26.81 -8.25 -12.16
C LEU A 992 -25.65 -9.14 -12.66
N LEU A 993 -25.79 -10.45 -12.52
CA LEU A 993 -24.82 -11.46 -12.95
C LEU A 993 -25.09 -11.93 -14.39
N ASP A 994 -26.35 -11.98 -14.80
CA ASP A 994 -26.78 -12.57 -16.08
C ASP A 994 -26.89 -11.56 -17.24
N THR A 995 -26.99 -10.26 -16.95
CA THR A 995 -26.95 -9.21 -17.97
C THR A 995 -25.53 -8.66 -18.10
N PRO A 996 -24.80 -9.00 -19.18
CA PRO A 996 -23.59 -8.26 -19.49
C PRO A 996 -24.02 -6.84 -19.88
N ILE A 997 -23.77 -5.88 -18.99
CA ILE A 997 -23.71 -4.45 -19.35
C ILE A 997 -22.93 -4.37 -20.67
N PRO A 998 -23.34 -3.53 -21.65
CA PRO A 998 -22.66 -3.43 -22.95
C PRO A 998 -21.12 -3.34 -22.88
N ALA A 999 -20.58 -2.79 -21.80
CA ALA A 999 -19.14 -2.72 -21.51
C ALA A 999 -18.47 -4.06 -21.14
N MET A 1000 -19.21 -5.05 -20.63
CA MET A 1000 -18.72 -6.44 -20.51
C MET A 1000 -18.72 -7.14 -21.87
N LYS A 1001 -19.70 -6.87 -22.74
CA LYS A 1001 -19.67 -7.37 -24.12
C LYS A 1001 -18.46 -6.83 -24.88
N SER A 1002 -18.04 -5.59 -24.65
CA SER A 1002 -16.79 -5.07 -25.23
C SER A 1002 -15.55 -5.75 -24.65
N ASN A 1003 -15.50 -6.04 -23.34
CA ASN A 1003 -14.42 -6.86 -22.76
C ASN A 1003 -14.32 -8.24 -23.42
N PHE A 1004 -15.43 -8.97 -23.59
CA PHE A 1004 -15.43 -10.27 -24.27
C PHE A 1004 -15.04 -10.14 -25.75
N LEU A 1005 -15.50 -9.10 -26.46
CA LEU A 1005 -15.10 -8.85 -27.85
C LEU A 1005 -13.61 -8.51 -27.97
N ILE A 1006 -13.02 -7.80 -27.01
CA ILE A 1006 -11.59 -7.50 -26.94
C ILE A 1006 -10.81 -8.79 -26.65
N ILE A 1007 -11.25 -9.60 -25.70
CA ILE A 1007 -10.66 -10.91 -25.39
C ILE A 1007 -10.70 -11.82 -26.62
N ASP A 1008 -11.83 -11.91 -27.30
CA ASP A 1008 -11.99 -12.69 -28.52
C ASP A 1008 -11.07 -12.19 -29.64
N ALA A 1009 -10.97 -10.88 -29.85
CA ALA A 1009 -10.11 -10.29 -30.87
C ALA A 1009 -8.61 -10.49 -30.55
N LEU A 1010 -8.21 -10.33 -29.29
CA LEU A 1010 -6.83 -10.55 -28.84
C LEU A 1010 -6.45 -12.04 -28.90
N THR A 1011 -7.36 -12.93 -28.51
CA THR A 1011 -7.15 -14.39 -28.59
C THR A 1011 -6.99 -14.81 -30.05
N GLN A 1012 -7.80 -14.24 -30.95
CA GLN A 1012 -7.68 -14.46 -32.40
C GLN A 1012 -6.35 -13.93 -32.98
N VAL A 1013 -5.89 -12.75 -32.55
CA VAL A 1013 -4.59 -12.18 -32.95
C VAL A 1013 -3.41 -13.01 -32.43
N VAL A 1014 -3.46 -13.47 -31.18
CA VAL A 1014 -2.42 -14.32 -30.59
C VAL A 1014 -2.36 -15.67 -31.29
N SER A 1015 -3.52 -16.27 -31.63
CA SER A 1015 -3.56 -17.53 -32.39
C SER A 1015 -3.06 -17.38 -33.83
N ASP A 1016 -3.21 -16.19 -34.43
CA ASP A 1016 -2.74 -15.90 -35.79
C ASP A 1016 -1.21 -15.59 -35.82
N ILE A 1017 -0.63 -15.13 -34.70
CA ILE A 1017 0.80 -14.80 -34.57
C ILE A 1017 1.62 -16.00 -34.08
N PHE A 1018 1.08 -16.83 -33.19
CA PHE A 1018 1.72 -18.02 -32.64
C PHE A 1018 0.94 -19.28 -33.07
N PRO A 1019 1.20 -19.84 -34.26
CA PRO A 1019 0.60 -21.09 -34.66
C PRO A 1019 1.01 -22.20 -33.68
N THR A 1020 0.06 -23.00 -33.24
CA THR A 1020 0.34 -24.21 -32.45
C THR A 1020 1.24 -25.14 -33.28
N ASN A 1021 2.32 -25.64 -32.67
CA ASN A 1021 3.42 -26.39 -33.30
C ASN A 1021 3.04 -27.71 -34.01
N ASN A 1022 1.77 -28.03 -34.18
CA ASN A 1022 1.32 -29.32 -34.71
C ASN A 1022 0.70 -29.28 -36.10
N GLY A 1023 0.72 -28.14 -36.81
CA GLY A 1023 0.23 -28.08 -38.20
C GLY A 1023 -1.28 -28.39 -38.36
N GLU A 1024 -2.01 -28.57 -37.26
CA GLU A 1024 -3.47 -28.60 -37.27
C GLU A 1024 -3.97 -27.18 -37.49
N LYS A 1025 -4.74 -27.00 -38.57
CA LYS A 1025 -5.46 -25.77 -38.86
C LYS A 1025 -6.23 -25.32 -37.61
N SER A 1026 -6.06 -24.06 -37.23
CA SER A 1026 -6.82 -23.48 -36.10
C SER A 1026 -8.31 -23.65 -36.38
N TRP A 1027 -9.09 -23.90 -35.31
CA TRP A 1027 -10.56 -24.06 -35.36
C TRP A 1027 -11.33 -22.83 -35.90
N PHE A 1028 -10.63 -21.76 -36.32
CA PHE A 1028 -11.21 -20.49 -36.74
C PHE A 1028 -10.60 -20.01 -38.07
N GLU A 1029 -10.87 -20.74 -39.17
CA GLU A 1029 -10.70 -20.17 -40.52
C GLU A 1029 -11.60 -18.92 -40.66
N HIS A 1030 -11.00 -17.80 -41.09
CA HIS A 1030 -11.61 -16.50 -41.38
C HIS A 1030 -13.13 -16.52 -41.64
N GLU A 1031 -13.93 -16.33 -40.59
CA GLU A 1031 -15.38 -16.21 -40.77
C GLU A 1031 -15.68 -14.97 -41.62
N LYS A 1032 -16.38 -15.16 -42.74
CA LYS A 1032 -16.88 -14.08 -43.59
C LYS A 1032 -18.36 -13.87 -43.37
N TYR A 1033 -18.83 -12.63 -43.51
CA TYR A 1033 -20.26 -12.35 -43.51
C TYR A 1033 -20.94 -13.07 -44.68
N LYS A 1034 -21.98 -13.86 -44.39
CA LYS A 1034 -22.70 -14.70 -45.38
C LYS A 1034 -23.86 -13.97 -46.08
N ILE A 1035 -24.25 -12.82 -45.55
CA ILE A 1035 -25.37 -11.99 -46.00
C ILE A 1035 -24.94 -10.52 -46.00
N ASN A 1036 -25.56 -9.73 -46.87
CA ASN A 1036 -25.41 -8.28 -46.85
C ASN A 1036 -26.22 -7.72 -45.68
N SER A 1037 -25.70 -6.70 -45.02
CA SER A 1037 -26.47 -5.84 -44.12
C SER A 1037 -26.20 -4.38 -44.44
N LYS A 1038 -26.87 -3.46 -43.73
CA LYS A 1038 -26.58 -2.02 -43.77
C LYS A 1038 -25.10 -1.70 -43.50
N TYR A 1039 -24.33 -2.61 -42.88
CA TYR A 1039 -22.98 -2.34 -42.37
C TYR A 1039 -21.89 -3.27 -42.92
N HIS A 1040 -22.23 -4.35 -43.63
CA HIS A 1040 -21.23 -5.29 -44.18
C HIS A 1040 -21.73 -5.93 -45.47
N LYS A 1041 -20.77 -6.23 -46.36
CA LYS A 1041 -21.02 -6.97 -47.59
C LYS A 1041 -20.71 -8.44 -47.38
N LYS A 1042 -21.45 -9.30 -48.09
CA LYS A 1042 -21.19 -10.73 -48.17
C LYS A 1042 -19.75 -10.93 -48.67
N GLY A 1043 -18.93 -11.61 -47.88
CA GLY A 1043 -17.50 -11.83 -48.16
C GLY A 1043 -16.53 -11.00 -47.30
N ASP A 1044 -17.02 -10.00 -46.57
CA ASP A 1044 -16.19 -9.24 -45.62
C ASP A 1044 -15.71 -10.14 -44.48
N ILE A 1045 -14.42 -10.04 -44.13
CA ILE A 1045 -13.82 -10.77 -43.01
C ILE A 1045 -14.38 -10.21 -41.70
N LYS A 1046 -15.01 -11.06 -40.88
CA LYS A 1046 -15.60 -10.66 -39.59
C LYS A 1046 -14.57 -10.05 -38.63
N LEU A 1047 -13.31 -10.49 -38.67
CA LEU A 1047 -12.21 -9.92 -37.87
C LEU A 1047 -11.97 -8.43 -38.18
N ASN A 1048 -11.96 -8.02 -39.46
CA ASN A 1048 -11.79 -6.61 -39.82
C ASN A 1048 -12.93 -5.73 -39.27
N TYR A 1049 -14.15 -6.27 -39.23
CA TYR A 1049 -15.28 -5.57 -38.63
C TYR A 1049 -15.20 -5.52 -37.10
N LYS A 1050 -14.81 -6.63 -36.45
CA LYS A 1050 -14.51 -6.66 -35.01
C LYS A 1050 -13.45 -5.61 -34.67
N LEU A 1051 -12.32 -5.58 -35.39
CA LEU A 1051 -11.25 -4.59 -35.20
C LEU A 1051 -11.72 -3.14 -35.43
N LYS A 1052 -12.56 -2.87 -36.44
CA LYS A 1052 -13.14 -1.53 -36.67
C LYS A 1052 -14.04 -1.06 -35.51
N ARG A 1053 -14.80 -1.96 -34.88
CA ARG A 1053 -15.63 -1.63 -33.69
C ARG A 1053 -14.82 -1.37 -32.43
N ILE A 1054 -13.54 -1.72 -32.46
CA ILE A 1054 -12.59 -1.59 -31.36
C ILE A 1054 -11.68 -0.34 -31.60
N LEU A 1055 -11.81 0.37 -32.74
CA LEU A 1055 -11.16 1.66 -32.95
C LEU A 1055 -11.92 2.79 -32.19
N PRO A 1056 -11.26 3.50 -31.24
CA PRO A 1056 -11.94 4.43 -30.32
C PRO A 1056 -12.76 5.52 -31.03
N TRP A 1057 -12.16 6.24 -31.98
CA TRP A 1057 -12.81 7.38 -32.65
C TRP A 1057 -13.98 6.97 -33.57
N TYR A 1058 -13.85 5.84 -34.26
CA TYR A 1058 -14.91 5.31 -35.11
C TYR A 1058 -16.10 4.82 -34.26
N HIS A 1059 -15.82 4.12 -33.17
CA HIS A 1059 -16.85 3.65 -32.24
C HIS A 1059 -17.63 4.81 -31.60
N THR A 1060 -16.93 5.82 -31.06
CA THR A 1060 -17.56 7.00 -30.45
C THR A 1060 -18.40 7.79 -31.45
N TYR A 1061 -17.88 8.03 -32.67
CA TYR A 1061 -18.63 8.72 -33.73
C TYR A 1061 -19.91 7.95 -34.13
N GLN A 1062 -19.80 6.64 -34.34
CA GLN A 1062 -20.95 5.80 -34.70
C GLN A 1062 -22.04 5.78 -33.61
N MET A 1063 -21.63 5.79 -32.33
CA MET A 1063 -22.56 5.86 -31.21
C MET A 1063 -23.26 7.22 -31.07
N PHE A 1064 -22.54 8.31 -31.35
CA PHE A 1064 -23.11 9.67 -31.29
C PHE A 1064 -24.09 9.95 -32.43
N VAL A 1065 -23.75 9.53 -33.65
CA VAL A 1065 -24.60 9.78 -34.83
C VAL A 1065 -25.84 8.87 -34.86
N ASN A 1066 -25.82 7.72 -34.15
CA ASN A 1066 -26.91 6.74 -34.14
C ASN A 1066 -27.39 6.42 -32.71
N PRO A 1067 -28.16 7.31 -32.06
CA PRO A 1067 -28.65 7.09 -30.69
C PRO A 1067 -29.52 5.82 -30.55
N GLU A 1068 -30.21 5.40 -31.62
CA GLU A 1068 -30.98 4.16 -31.65
C GLU A 1068 -30.14 2.88 -31.52
N LEU A 1069 -28.90 2.90 -32.04
CA LEU A 1069 -27.97 1.77 -31.88
C LEU A 1069 -27.55 1.60 -30.42
N GLN A 1070 -27.41 2.71 -29.68
CA GLN A 1070 -27.21 2.64 -28.23
C GLN A 1070 -28.46 2.11 -27.52
N ALA A 1071 -29.65 2.65 -27.82
CA ALA A 1071 -30.89 2.21 -27.20
C ALA A 1071 -31.12 0.69 -27.36
N ASN A 1072 -30.85 0.13 -28.55
CA ASN A 1072 -30.96 -1.31 -28.82
C ASN A 1072 -29.90 -2.17 -28.10
N VAL A 1073 -28.74 -1.60 -27.78
CA VAL A 1073 -27.65 -2.27 -27.05
C VAL A 1073 -27.91 -2.28 -25.54
N PHE A 1074 -28.56 -1.25 -25.00
CA PHE A 1074 -28.89 -1.14 -23.56
C PHE A 1074 -30.26 -1.74 -23.18
N TYR A 1075 -31.24 -1.77 -24.09
CA TYR A 1075 -32.64 -2.07 -23.74
C TYR A 1075 -33.30 -3.21 -24.50
N LYS A 1076 -32.56 -4.04 -25.25
CA LYS A 1076 -33.17 -5.28 -25.76
C LYS A 1076 -33.58 -6.14 -24.55
N PRO A 1077 -34.88 -6.45 -24.36
CA PRO A 1077 -35.25 -7.49 -23.42
C PRO A 1077 -34.55 -8.74 -23.92
N LEU A 1078 -33.80 -9.42 -23.05
CA LEU A 1078 -33.46 -10.81 -23.29
C LEU A 1078 -34.79 -11.57 -23.23
N GLY A 1079 -35.44 -11.67 -24.37
CA GLY A 1079 -36.71 -12.33 -24.60
C GLY A 1079 -36.62 -13.12 -25.90
N ARG A 1080 -36.39 -14.43 -25.72
CA ARG A 1080 -36.24 -15.54 -26.68
C ARG A 1080 -34.87 -15.72 -27.31
#